data_AF-A0AAV9H9G4-F1
#
_entry.id   AF-A0AAV9H9G4-F1
#
_cell.length_a   1.000
_cell.length_b   1.000
_cell.length_c   1.000
_cell.angle_alpha   90.00
_cell.angle_beta   90.00
_cell.angle_gamma   90.00
#
_symmetry.space_group_name_H-M   'P 1'
#
loop_
_entity.id
_entity.type
_entity.pdbx_description
1 polymer ?
#
loop_
_entity_poly.entity_id
_entity_poly.type
_entity_poly.pdbx_seq_one_letter_code
_entity_poly.pdbx_strand_id
1 'polypeptide(L)'
;MAENEKATEKAYAAAAAIASLPPDVNIPARNYGFPPEAFDYTRLPDFDTNFLKPEHLEAFIQALSAPDPVQSPSSSSFNLNSPSLRRSSSGFFADSPTHDTPQSVAVAASAAAAEMSANGLRPPVRSNSGMFITAQSDWAPVHEKVLASPGPNGIKKRRTPRAAPKKRLRKGPRMPLESLIGSRSKDETREGYLYSLLKWPFLLIVGTWILGLSVAYLATRFYIYLYEQGVAWRGKRETLRRAMRATGNYKEWVAAAKSMDEFFGNGKWKEENEFAYYDSKTVKRVWDQMRRCRERAERVERGSEEGERAVEDLKGLIEACVKNNFVGIENPRLYSQTYYGTKNLVQNYVDEVERSLKFLVETKQLTREEKRVMFKGICSNYGRTALCLSGGATFAYYHFGVVKALLEADLLPDIITGTSGGALVAALVATRTNEELKELLIPSLAHRITACREPITVWFRRWWRTGARFDSVDWAKQCSWWTRGSMTFREAYERTGRILNVSCVPADPHSPTILCNYLTSPDCVIWSAVIASAAVPGILNPVVLMMKTRAGQLVPYSFGHKWKDGSLRTDIPIKALNLHFNVNFTIVSQVNPHINLFFFSSRGSVGQPVTHRKGRGWRGGYLGSATEQYIKLDLTKWLRVLRQLELLPRPLGQDWSQLWLQTFGGNVTIWPKSISSDFIHILSDPTPARLARMIHEGQQSAFPKLKFVTNRLNIERLAERGRRESRAPLGSGQRRDSIESIISEDELRGLLKNATIGGSSTTGTEDETTDVDGEGVVIDGDEGIDGAMDGAREREGELGRVATPAGLAVTEADG
;
A
#
# COMPACT_ATOMS: atom_id res chain seq x y z
N MET A 1 -22.78 -47.12 -13.04
CA MET A 1 -23.30 -47.39 -11.67
C MET A 1 -22.38 -46.82 -10.59
N ALA A 2 -21.06 -47.06 -10.62
CA ALA A 2 -20.12 -46.56 -9.60
C ALA A 2 -20.06 -45.02 -9.42
N GLU A 3 -20.32 -44.21 -10.47
CA GLU A 3 -20.40 -42.74 -10.33
C GLU A 3 -21.69 -42.27 -9.63
N ASN A 4 -22.81 -42.96 -9.87
CA ASN A 4 -24.06 -42.67 -9.17
C ASN A 4 -23.96 -43.05 -7.69
N GLU A 5 -23.27 -44.14 -7.40
CA GLU A 5 -23.08 -44.64 -6.03
C GLU A 5 -22.26 -43.67 -5.18
N LYS A 6 -21.15 -43.13 -5.74
CA LYS A 6 -20.37 -42.06 -5.10
C LYS A 6 -21.16 -40.75 -4.94
N ALA A 7 -22.03 -40.42 -5.89
CA ALA A 7 -22.88 -39.23 -5.80
C ALA A 7 -23.95 -39.39 -4.70
N THR A 8 -24.55 -40.58 -4.56
CA THR A 8 -25.52 -40.89 -3.51
C THR A 8 -24.88 -40.97 -2.14
N GLU A 9 -23.68 -41.54 -2.02
CA GLU A 9 -22.94 -41.63 -0.76
C GLU A 9 -22.52 -40.22 -0.26
N LYS A 10 -22.10 -39.35 -1.19
CA LYS A 10 -21.80 -37.94 -0.90
C LYS A 10 -23.05 -37.14 -0.53
N ALA A 11 -24.20 -37.44 -1.15
CA ALA A 11 -25.49 -36.85 -0.80
C ALA A 11 -25.99 -37.32 0.57
N TYR A 12 -25.79 -38.59 0.92
CA TYR A 12 -26.16 -39.16 2.22
C TYR A 12 -25.27 -38.61 3.34
N ALA A 13 -23.96 -38.47 3.10
CA ALA A 13 -23.04 -37.82 4.03
C ALA A 13 -23.37 -36.32 4.22
N ALA A 14 -23.76 -35.62 3.16
CA ALA A 14 -24.22 -34.23 3.24
C ALA A 14 -25.55 -34.12 4.03
N ALA A 15 -26.50 -35.03 3.81
CA ALA A 15 -27.76 -35.09 4.54
C ALA A 15 -27.55 -35.41 6.04
N ALA A 16 -26.65 -36.34 6.36
CA ALA A 16 -26.27 -36.67 7.74
C ALA A 16 -25.59 -35.49 8.45
N ALA A 17 -24.74 -34.73 7.76
CA ALA A 17 -24.15 -33.50 8.30
C ALA A 17 -25.21 -32.42 8.57
N ILE A 18 -26.21 -32.28 7.69
CA ILE A 18 -27.33 -31.35 7.86
C ILE A 18 -28.20 -31.72 9.08
N ALA A 19 -28.38 -33.01 9.35
CA ALA A 19 -29.17 -33.50 10.49
C ALA A 19 -28.52 -33.24 11.87
N SER A 20 -27.23 -32.93 11.92
CA SER A 20 -26.48 -32.63 13.16
C SER A 20 -26.44 -31.15 13.55
N LEU A 21 -27.05 -30.27 12.75
CA LEU A 21 -27.01 -28.81 12.93
C LEU A 21 -28.21 -28.30 13.74
N PRO A 22 -28.04 -27.21 14.51
CA PRO A 22 -29.16 -26.55 15.16
C PRO A 22 -30.19 -26.04 14.13
N PRO A 23 -31.49 -26.04 14.46
CA PRO A 23 -32.58 -25.82 13.49
C PRO A 23 -32.61 -24.45 12.81
N ASP A 24 -31.82 -23.47 13.29
CA ASP A 24 -31.81 -22.09 12.81
C ASP A 24 -30.72 -21.77 11.76
N VAL A 25 -29.90 -22.75 11.34
CA VAL A 25 -28.81 -22.53 10.38
C VAL A 25 -29.30 -22.61 8.93
N ASN A 26 -29.46 -21.45 8.27
CA ASN A 26 -29.88 -21.38 6.88
C ASN A 26 -28.68 -21.60 5.92
N ILE A 27 -28.56 -22.80 5.36
CA ILE A 27 -27.50 -23.17 4.41
C ILE A 27 -27.92 -22.80 2.98
N PRO A 28 -27.13 -22.02 2.24
CA PRO A 28 -27.44 -21.67 0.86
C PRO A 28 -27.26 -22.86 -0.09
N ALA A 29 -28.09 -22.93 -1.14
CA ALA A 29 -28.03 -23.97 -2.17
C ALA A 29 -26.67 -24.09 -2.90
N ARG A 30 -25.86 -23.02 -2.90
CA ARG A 30 -24.46 -23.05 -3.33
C ARG A 30 -23.57 -22.73 -2.15
N ASN A 31 -22.86 -23.72 -1.66
CA ASN A 31 -21.94 -23.59 -0.54
C ASN A 31 -20.48 -23.28 -0.96
N TYR A 32 -20.17 -23.23 -2.27
CA TYR A 32 -18.85 -22.86 -2.80
C TYR A 32 -17.67 -23.63 -2.17
N GLY A 33 -17.87 -24.90 -1.81
CA GLY A 33 -16.84 -25.73 -1.18
C GLY A 33 -16.70 -25.53 0.34
N PHE A 34 -17.50 -24.67 0.97
CA PHE A 34 -17.56 -24.53 2.42
C PHE A 34 -18.41 -25.64 3.06
N PRO A 35 -17.97 -26.22 4.20
CA PRO A 35 -18.79 -27.15 4.95
C PRO A 35 -20.01 -26.41 5.54
N PRO A 36 -21.14 -27.11 5.76
CA PRO A 36 -22.33 -26.53 6.39
C PRO A 36 -22.05 -25.79 7.71
N GLU A 37 -21.11 -26.33 8.50
CA GLU A 37 -20.68 -25.77 9.78
C GLU A 37 -20.07 -24.36 9.66
N ALA A 38 -19.50 -24.02 8.50
CA ALA A 38 -18.89 -22.71 8.27
C ALA A 38 -19.94 -21.57 8.15
N PHE A 39 -21.22 -21.91 8.08
CA PHE A 39 -22.33 -20.96 8.09
C PHE A 39 -22.91 -20.73 9.49
N ASP A 40 -22.51 -21.54 10.48
CA ASP A 40 -22.92 -21.37 11.88
C ASP A 40 -22.09 -20.27 12.55
N TYR A 41 -22.76 -19.25 13.07
CA TYR A 41 -22.11 -18.11 13.73
C TYR A 41 -21.72 -18.42 15.18
N THR A 42 -22.34 -19.41 15.82
CA THR A 42 -22.06 -19.77 17.22
C THR A 42 -20.67 -20.40 17.38
N ARG A 43 -20.15 -20.98 16.30
CA ARG A 43 -18.81 -21.55 16.21
C ARG A 43 -17.73 -20.52 15.89
N LEU A 44 -18.11 -19.27 15.61
CA LEU A 44 -17.14 -18.24 15.26
C LEU A 44 -16.42 -17.77 16.55
N PRO A 45 -15.08 -17.89 16.61
CA PRO A 45 -14.35 -17.58 17.84
C PRO A 45 -14.44 -16.08 18.15
N ASP A 46 -14.57 -15.76 19.44
CA ASP A 46 -14.72 -14.38 19.93
C ASP A 46 -15.90 -13.61 19.29
N PHE A 47 -16.88 -14.28 18.66
CA PHE A 47 -18.24 -13.72 18.57
C PHE A 47 -18.67 -13.36 20.01
N ASP A 48 -19.60 -12.48 20.29
CA ASP A 48 -20.01 -12.02 21.63
C ASP A 48 -18.95 -11.36 22.55
N THR A 49 -17.65 -11.55 22.32
CA THR A 49 -16.60 -10.88 23.08
C THR A 49 -16.58 -9.38 22.76
N ASN A 50 -16.89 -8.55 23.76
CA ASN A 50 -16.71 -7.11 23.66
C ASN A 50 -15.29 -6.70 24.11
N PHE A 51 -14.44 -6.43 23.14
CA PHE A 51 -13.06 -6.03 23.40
C PHE A 51 -12.89 -4.54 23.74
N LEU A 52 -13.92 -3.70 23.56
CA LEU A 52 -13.82 -2.26 23.75
C LEU A 52 -14.19 -1.86 25.18
N LYS A 53 -13.25 -1.23 25.88
CA LYS A 53 -13.51 -0.63 27.19
C LYS A 53 -14.39 0.62 27.03
N PRO A 54 -15.37 0.85 27.92
CA PRO A 54 -16.26 2.02 27.83
C PRO A 54 -15.50 3.35 27.92
N GLU A 55 -14.49 3.43 28.79
CA GLU A 55 -13.63 4.61 28.97
C GLU A 55 -12.94 5.04 27.66
N HIS A 56 -12.53 4.06 26.85
CA HIS A 56 -11.87 4.32 25.57
C HIS A 56 -12.82 4.95 24.54
N LEU A 57 -14.09 4.56 24.59
CA LEU A 57 -15.12 5.12 23.73
C LEU A 57 -15.48 6.55 24.17
N GLU A 58 -15.58 6.79 25.47
CA GLU A 58 -15.85 8.13 26.01
C GLU A 58 -14.73 9.12 25.64
N ALA A 59 -13.47 8.71 25.77
CA ALA A 59 -12.32 9.49 25.34
C ALA A 59 -12.36 9.84 23.84
N PHE A 60 -12.84 8.90 23.01
CA PHE A 60 -13.01 9.14 21.57
C PHE A 60 -14.16 10.11 21.27
N ILE A 61 -15.29 9.99 21.96
CA ILE A 61 -16.42 10.94 21.84
C ILE A 61 -15.96 12.35 22.22
N GLN A 62 -15.21 12.47 23.33
CA GLN A 62 -14.64 13.74 23.77
C GLN A 62 -13.69 14.32 22.71
N ALA A 63 -12.81 13.49 22.14
CA ALA A 63 -11.89 13.89 21.08
C ALA A 63 -12.62 14.37 19.80
N LEU A 64 -13.70 13.70 19.39
CA LEU A 64 -14.50 14.11 18.22
C LEU A 64 -15.23 15.44 18.46
N SER A 65 -15.62 15.72 19.71
CA SER A 65 -16.30 16.96 20.09
C SER A 65 -15.37 18.16 20.23
N ALA A 66 -14.06 17.93 20.33
CA ALA A 66 -13.08 19.01 20.42
C ALA A 66 -13.11 19.86 19.13
N PRO A 67 -13.11 21.20 19.24
CA PRO A 67 -13.06 22.07 18.08
C PRO A 67 -11.76 21.81 17.30
N ASP A 68 -11.86 21.78 15.97
CA ASP A 68 -10.67 21.66 15.14
C ASP A 68 -9.76 22.86 15.44
N PRO A 69 -8.48 22.66 15.77
CA PRO A 69 -7.56 23.76 16.05
C PRO A 69 -7.41 24.72 14.86
N VAL A 70 -7.79 24.28 13.66
CA VAL A 70 -7.74 25.05 12.40
C VAL A 70 -9.02 25.86 12.11
N GLN A 71 -10.18 25.47 12.67
CA GLN A 71 -11.46 26.16 12.42
C GLN A 71 -11.85 27.16 13.51
N SER A 72 -11.04 27.27 14.56
CA SER A 72 -11.24 28.24 15.63
C SER A 72 -10.61 29.58 15.21
N PRO A 73 -11.36 30.67 14.99
CA PRO A 73 -10.74 31.98 14.94
C PRO A 73 -10.07 32.21 16.29
N SER A 74 -8.78 32.53 16.29
CA SER A 74 -7.99 32.85 17.48
C SER A 74 -8.66 33.96 18.29
N SER A 75 -9.50 33.57 19.23
CA SER A 75 -10.23 34.47 20.12
C SER A 75 -10.31 33.83 21.51
N SER A 76 -9.14 33.55 22.07
CA SER A 76 -8.86 33.60 23.51
C SER A 76 -7.49 33.01 23.76
N SER A 77 -6.61 33.82 24.35
CA SER A 77 -5.36 33.39 24.94
C SER A 77 -5.68 32.45 26.11
N PHE A 78 -5.73 31.14 25.86
CA PHE A 78 -5.75 30.14 26.92
C PHE A 78 -4.31 29.86 27.37
N ASN A 79 -3.96 30.39 28.55
CA ASN A 79 -2.74 30.05 29.26
C ASN A 79 -2.78 28.57 29.69
N LEU A 80 -1.99 27.74 29.02
CA LEU A 80 -1.66 26.40 29.49
C LEU A 80 -0.47 26.50 30.48
N ASN A 81 -0.78 26.67 31.77
CA ASN A 81 0.18 26.36 32.82
C ASN A 81 0.29 24.84 32.96
N SER A 82 1.47 24.30 32.66
CA SER A 82 1.84 22.91 32.94
C SER A 82 2.01 22.69 34.45
N PRO A 83 1.67 21.50 34.98
CA PRO A 83 1.86 21.19 36.40
C PRO A 83 3.36 20.92 36.63
N SER A 84 3.98 21.73 37.48
CA SER A 84 5.35 21.51 37.92
C SER A 84 5.37 20.50 39.07
N LEU A 85 6.03 19.37 38.85
CA LEU A 85 6.50 18.49 39.92
C LEU A 85 7.64 19.18 40.66
N ARG A 86 7.43 19.57 41.92
CA ARG A 86 8.53 19.80 42.87
C ARG A 86 8.43 18.86 44.06
N ARG A 87 9.55 18.18 44.25
CA ARG A 87 9.96 17.28 45.32
C ARG A 87 9.73 17.88 46.70
N SER A 88 9.31 17.02 47.60
CA SER A 88 9.33 17.17 49.04
C SER A 88 10.74 17.41 49.59
N SER A 89 10.90 18.43 50.44
CA SER A 89 11.81 18.38 51.59
C SER A 89 11.28 19.26 52.72
N SER A 90 11.20 18.62 53.87
CA SER A 90 10.86 19.08 55.22
C SER A 90 11.55 20.36 55.71
N GLY A 91 10.89 21.06 56.63
CA GLY A 91 11.58 21.71 57.76
C GLY A 91 11.24 23.17 58.01
N PHE A 92 10.31 23.37 58.95
CA PHE A 92 10.30 24.37 60.04
C PHE A 92 10.94 25.77 59.89
N PHE A 93 10.14 26.74 60.34
CA PHE A 93 10.43 28.00 61.05
C PHE A 93 9.89 29.28 60.42
N ALA A 94 9.43 30.12 61.34
CA ALA A 94 8.52 31.24 61.21
C ALA A 94 9.26 32.58 61.10
N ASP A 95 8.42 33.61 60.92
CA ASP A 95 8.59 35.02 61.27
C ASP A 95 9.24 36.00 60.28
N SER A 96 8.36 36.82 59.70
CA SER A 96 8.31 38.30 59.80
C SER A 96 9.41 39.20 59.21
N PRO A 97 9.08 40.48 58.88
CA PRO A 97 9.43 41.11 57.61
C PRO A 97 10.38 42.32 57.74
N THR A 98 10.97 42.79 56.63
CA THR A 98 11.14 44.23 56.31
C THR A 98 11.76 44.48 54.93
N HIS A 99 11.03 45.26 54.13
CA HIS A 99 11.41 46.46 53.37
C HIS A 99 12.74 46.60 52.56
N ASP A 100 12.52 47.18 51.38
CA ASP A 100 13.35 48.12 50.61
C ASP A 100 14.36 47.63 49.54
N THR A 101 13.91 47.85 48.30
CA THR A 101 14.61 48.11 47.03
C THR A 101 15.66 49.24 47.09
N PRO A 102 16.41 49.60 46.02
CA PRO A 102 16.96 48.88 44.85
C PRO A 102 18.43 49.30 44.50
N GLN A 103 18.95 48.79 43.37
CA GLN A 103 20.09 49.30 42.56
C GLN A 103 21.53 48.96 43.00
N SER A 104 22.23 48.18 42.14
CA SER A 104 23.51 48.62 41.56
C SER A 104 23.94 47.70 40.42
N VAL A 105 24.06 48.29 39.24
CA VAL A 105 24.67 47.74 38.03
C VAL A 105 26.19 47.90 38.15
N ALA A 106 26.91 46.90 37.65
CA ALA A 106 28.31 46.94 37.20
C ALA A 106 29.43 47.11 38.24
N VAL A 107 30.13 46.01 38.55
CA VAL A 107 31.60 45.96 38.54
C VAL A 107 32.04 44.56 38.11
N ALA A 108 32.86 44.50 37.06
CA ALA A 108 33.98 43.56 36.84
C ALA A 108 34.10 43.21 35.35
N ALA A 109 34.54 44.20 34.57
CA ALA A 109 35.24 43.96 33.33
C ALA A 109 36.69 43.53 33.62
N SER A 110 37.25 42.73 32.71
CA SER A 110 38.67 42.38 32.53
C SER A 110 39.30 41.39 33.52
N ALA A 111 39.58 40.16 33.06
CA ALA A 111 40.95 39.63 32.89
C ALA A 111 40.97 38.12 32.58
N ALA A 112 42.01 37.75 31.84
CA ALA A 112 42.68 36.45 31.78
C ALA A 112 42.15 35.39 30.78
N ALA A 113 42.78 35.42 29.60
CA ALA A 113 43.08 34.26 28.80
C ALA A 113 44.33 33.52 29.33
N ALA A 114 44.41 32.24 28.95
CA ALA A 114 45.60 31.40 28.75
C ALA A 114 46.15 30.51 29.89
N GLU A 115 46.41 29.26 29.47
CA GLU A 115 47.35 28.24 30.00
C GLU A 115 47.01 27.49 31.31
N MET A 116 47.26 26.18 31.48
CA MET A 116 47.61 25.06 30.61
C MET A 116 47.55 23.75 31.45
N SER A 117 47.26 22.62 30.80
CA SER A 117 47.82 21.26 31.04
C SER A 117 47.60 20.49 32.37
N ALA A 118 47.00 19.29 32.27
CA ALA A 118 47.63 17.97 32.58
C ALA A 118 46.63 16.88 33.05
N ASN A 119 46.70 15.73 32.37
CA ASN A 119 46.23 14.36 32.67
C ASN A 119 45.32 14.04 33.88
N GLY A 120 44.25 13.26 33.61
CA GLY A 120 43.77 12.24 34.56
C GLY A 120 42.28 11.85 34.50
N LEU A 121 42.00 10.73 33.81
CA LEU A 121 41.02 9.69 34.18
C LEU A 121 39.49 9.95 34.19
N ARG A 122 38.81 9.19 33.30
CA ARG A 122 37.40 8.71 33.26
C ARG A 122 36.28 9.70 32.91
N PRO A 123 35.48 9.47 31.84
CA PRO A 123 34.23 10.19 31.63
C PRO A 123 33.05 9.47 32.31
N PRO A 124 32.17 10.18 33.05
CA PRO A 124 30.84 9.68 33.35
C PRO A 124 29.85 10.06 32.21
N VAL A 125 29.15 9.03 31.74
CA VAL A 125 27.83 8.99 31.10
C VAL A 125 27.16 10.33 30.76
N ARG A 126 27.06 10.67 29.46
CA ARG A 126 26.14 11.68 28.93
C ARG A 126 24.79 11.03 28.58
N SER A 127 23.73 11.47 29.26
CA SER A 127 22.35 11.26 28.82
C SER A 127 22.07 12.13 27.58
N ASN A 128 21.64 11.50 26.48
CA ASN A 128 21.16 12.16 25.28
C ASN A 128 19.91 13.00 25.59
N SER A 129 20.08 14.31 25.78
CA SER A 129 18.99 15.28 25.65
C SER A 129 18.78 15.54 24.15
N GLY A 130 17.67 15.03 23.60
CA GLY A 130 17.28 15.23 22.22
C GLY A 130 17.17 16.71 21.87
N MET A 131 17.81 17.07 20.76
CA MET A 131 17.67 18.36 20.08
C MET A 131 16.20 18.67 19.77
N PHE A 132 15.67 19.72 20.37
CA PHE A 132 14.51 20.43 19.85
C PHE A 132 15.00 21.38 18.75
N ILE A 133 14.60 21.12 17.49
CA ILE A 133 14.77 22.06 16.39
C ILE A 133 13.62 23.06 16.49
N THR A 134 13.89 24.26 16.99
CA THR A 134 12.99 25.41 16.88
C THR A 134 13.40 26.22 15.66
N ALA A 135 12.75 26.01 14.52
CA ALA A 135 12.83 26.95 13.41
C ALA A 135 11.86 28.11 13.70
N GLN A 136 12.35 29.12 14.43
CA GLN A 136 11.83 30.48 14.30
C GLN A 136 12.45 31.06 13.03
N SER A 137 11.64 31.34 12.03
CA SER A 137 12.03 32.22 10.93
C SER A 137 10.89 33.20 10.70
N ASP A 138 11.10 34.40 11.23
CA ASP A 138 10.31 35.59 11.03
C ASP A 138 10.26 35.94 9.53
N TRP A 139 9.07 35.90 8.96
CA TRP A 139 8.73 36.62 7.73
C TRP A 139 7.75 37.71 8.12
N ALA A 140 8.26 38.93 8.31
CA ALA A 140 7.43 40.12 8.49
C ALA A 140 7.04 40.68 7.11
N PRO A 141 5.76 40.91 6.81
CA PRO A 141 5.39 41.69 5.65
C PRO A 141 5.50 43.19 5.97
N VAL A 142 6.34 43.87 5.20
CA VAL A 142 6.37 45.32 5.05
C VAL A 142 5.09 45.74 4.33
N HIS A 143 4.20 46.48 5.01
CA HIS A 143 3.48 47.61 4.41
C HIS A 143 2.86 48.48 5.52
N GLU A 144 3.55 49.59 5.76
CA GLU A 144 3.17 50.68 6.63
C GLU A 144 2.12 51.56 5.92
N LYS A 145 0.96 51.78 6.56
CA LYS A 145 0.09 52.91 6.26
C LYS A 145 -0.16 53.68 7.55
N VAL A 146 0.57 54.78 7.67
CA VAL A 146 0.38 55.85 8.65
C VAL A 146 -1.02 56.42 8.52
N LEU A 147 -1.78 56.47 9.61
CA LEU A 147 -2.93 57.37 9.76
C LEU A 147 -2.90 57.97 11.17
N ALA A 148 -2.88 59.29 11.18
CA ALA A 148 -2.53 60.15 12.29
C ALA A 148 -3.50 60.09 13.49
N SER A 149 -2.92 60.22 14.69
CA SER A 149 -3.64 60.64 15.90
C SER A 149 -4.09 62.10 15.79
N PRO A 150 -5.19 62.48 16.46
CA PRO A 150 -5.27 63.79 17.09
C PRO A 150 -5.27 63.64 18.61
N GLY A 151 -4.36 64.38 19.24
CA GLY A 151 -4.22 64.49 20.69
C GLY A 151 -5.38 65.21 21.37
N PRO A 152 -5.31 65.35 22.71
CA PRO A 152 -6.43 65.77 23.53
C PRO A 152 -6.48 67.30 23.63
N ASN A 153 -7.66 67.90 23.41
CA ASN A 153 -8.10 69.08 24.18
C ASN A 153 -9.57 69.42 23.94
N GLY A 154 -10.17 70.01 24.97
CA GLY A 154 -11.60 70.20 25.24
C GLY A 154 -12.48 70.77 24.12
N ILE A 155 -13.79 70.49 24.22
CA ILE A 155 -14.83 71.50 24.50
C ILE A 155 -16.21 70.81 24.64
N LYS A 156 -16.96 71.23 25.66
CA LYS A 156 -18.32 70.84 26.02
C LYS A 156 -19.33 71.11 24.89
N LYS A 157 -20.27 70.19 24.64
CA LYS A 157 -21.66 70.55 24.27
C LYS A 157 -22.66 69.42 24.53
N ARG A 158 -23.69 69.75 25.32
CA ARG A 158 -24.91 68.99 25.63
C ARG A 158 -25.67 68.62 24.34
N ARG A 159 -26.29 67.44 24.31
CA ARG A 159 -27.66 67.27 23.77
C ARG A 159 -28.36 66.02 24.31
N THR A 160 -29.64 66.22 24.59
CA THR A 160 -30.65 65.41 25.27
C THR A 160 -31.21 64.26 24.42
N PRO A 161 -32.00 63.33 25.01
CA PRO A 161 -32.26 61.99 24.46
C PRO A 161 -33.49 61.98 23.57
N ARG A 162 -33.56 61.07 22.57
CA ARG A 162 -34.85 60.61 22.03
C ARG A 162 -34.79 59.33 21.20
N ALA A 163 -35.73 58.46 21.57
CA ALA A 163 -36.55 57.56 20.76
C ALA A 163 -35.92 56.27 20.16
N ALA A 164 -36.28 55.16 20.80
CA ALA A 164 -36.33 53.83 20.20
C ALA A 164 -37.41 53.74 19.09
N PRO A 165 -37.25 52.79 18.15
CA PRO A 165 -38.40 52.01 17.75
C PRO A 165 -38.13 50.50 17.67
N LYS A 166 -39.01 49.77 18.37
CA LYS A 166 -39.70 48.51 18.02
C LYS A 166 -38.87 47.31 17.53
N LYS A 167 -38.74 46.34 18.46
CA LYS A 167 -38.45 44.92 18.26
C LYS A 167 -39.30 44.32 17.12
N ARG A 168 -38.64 43.73 16.11
CA ARG A 168 -39.20 42.62 15.31
C ARG A 168 -38.46 41.35 15.73
N LEU A 169 -39.20 40.36 16.26
CA LEU A 169 -38.70 39.00 16.45
C LEU A 169 -38.21 38.48 15.08
N ARG A 170 -36.90 38.25 14.95
CA ARG A 170 -36.35 37.42 13.88
C ARG A 170 -35.95 36.06 14.48
N LYS A 171 -36.46 35.01 13.83
CA LYS A 171 -36.12 33.60 14.00
C LYS A 171 -34.61 33.41 14.24
N GLY A 172 -34.28 32.51 15.15
CA GLY A 172 -32.90 32.14 15.51
C GLY A 172 -32.04 31.78 14.29
N PRO A 173 -30.71 31.89 14.40
CA PRO A 173 -29.83 31.76 13.26
C PRO A 173 -29.91 30.32 12.74
N ARG A 174 -30.41 30.17 11.51
CA ARG A 174 -30.10 28.99 10.71
C ARG A 174 -28.60 29.08 10.40
N MET A 175 -27.83 28.15 10.95
CA MET A 175 -26.43 27.93 10.58
C MET A 175 -26.32 27.87 9.06
N PRO A 176 -25.48 28.69 8.40
CA PRO A 176 -25.28 28.58 6.97
C PRO A 176 -24.61 27.23 6.66
N LEU A 177 -25.09 26.58 5.60
CA LEU A 177 -24.53 25.37 5.00
C LEU A 177 -23.03 25.53 4.64
N GLU A 178 -22.51 26.77 4.62
CA GLU A 178 -21.11 27.12 4.38
C GLU A 178 -20.14 26.64 5.47
N SER A 179 -20.61 26.34 6.70
CA SER A 179 -19.76 25.80 7.77
C SER A 179 -19.43 24.30 7.64
N LEU A 180 -20.18 23.58 6.80
CA LEU A 180 -20.01 22.13 6.53
C LEU A 180 -19.19 21.85 5.27
N ILE A 181 -18.96 22.87 4.45
CA ILE A 181 -18.19 22.80 3.21
C ILE A 181 -16.91 23.58 3.52
N GLY A 182 -15.79 22.87 3.68
CA GLY A 182 -14.51 23.47 4.08
C GLY A 182 -14.28 24.85 3.47
N SER A 183 -13.96 25.82 4.32
CA SER A 183 -13.78 27.22 3.93
C SER A 183 -12.80 27.31 2.76
N ARG A 184 -13.33 27.72 1.61
CA ARG A 184 -12.55 28.12 0.44
C ARG A 184 -11.65 29.28 0.88
N SER A 185 -10.34 29.06 0.98
CA SER A 185 -9.42 30.17 1.22
C SER A 185 -9.53 31.14 0.03
N LYS A 186 -9.58 32.44 0.33
CA LYS A 186 -9.61 33.49 -0.70
C LYS A 186 -8.32 33.55 -1.51
N ASP A 187 -7.26 32.86 -1.06
CA ASP A 187 -5.91 32.87 -1.64
C ASP A 187 -5.66 31.80 -2.72
N GLU A 188 -6.65 31.02 -3.13
CA GLU A 188 -6.49 30.22 -4.35
C GLU A 188 -6.49 31.15 -5.55
N THR A 189 -5.38 31.18 -6.29
CA THR A 189 -5.05 31.97 -7.50
C THR A 189 -6.05 31.79 -8.65
N ARG A 190 -7.32 32.08 -8.41
CA ARG A 190 -8.43 32.06 -9.38
C ARG A 190 -8.73 33.46 -9.87
N GLU A 191 -7.69 34.27 -10.01
CA GLU A 191 -7.80 35.67 -10.35
C GLU A 191 -7.47 35.85 -11.83
N GLY A 192 -8.50 35.68 -12.65
CA GLY A 192 -8.47 36.01 -14.06
C GLY A 192 -9.90 36.02 -14.60
N TYR A 193 -10.34 37.16 -15.16
CA TYR A 193 -11.63 37.25 -15.83
C TYR A 193 -11.76 36.17 -16.93
N LEU A 194 -10.65 35.91 -17.63
CA LEU A 194 -10.56 34.88 -18.65
C LEU A 194 -10.75 33.45 -18.09
N TYR A 195 -10.16 33.14 -16.94
CA TYR A 195 -10.35 31.84 -16.28
C TYR A 195 -11.81 31.65 -15.89
N SER A 196 -12.44 32.66 -15.27
CA SER A 196 -13.85 32.57 -14.88
C SER A 196 -14.80 32.42 -16.08
N LEU A 197 -14.46 33.02 -17.22
CA LEU A 197 -15.26 32.96 -18.45
C LEU A 197 -15.06 31.64 -19.21
N LEU A 198 -13.80 31.20 -19.40
CA LEU A 198 -13.46 30.04 -20.22
C LEU A 198 -13.52 28.70 -19.47
N LYS A 199 -13.48 28.71 -18.12
CA LYS A 199 -13.54 27.49 -17.31
C LYS A 199 -14.74 26.62 -17.65
N TRP A 200 -15.94 27.20 -17.68
CA TRP A 200 -17.17 26.43 -17.88
C TRP A 200 -17.34 25.89 -19.29
N PRO A 201 -17.12 26.68 -20.37
CA PRO A 201 -17.08 26.14 -21.73
C PRO A 201 -16.04 25.03 -21.90
N PHE A 202 -14.83 25.24 -21.39
CA PHE A 202 -13.75 24.27 -21.53
C PHE A 202 -14.01 22.99 -20.72
N LEU A 203 -14.53 23.11 -19.49
CA LEU A 203 -15.01 21.97 -18.69
C LEU A 203 -16.09 21.17 -19.42
N LEU A 204 -17.03 21.84 -20.09
CA LEU A 204 -18.09 21.17 -20.85
C LEU A 204 -17.51 20.41 -22.05
N ILE A 205 -16.60 21.03 -22.81
CA ILE A 205 -15.93 20.39 -23.95
C ILE A 205 -15.16 19.15 -23.50
N VAL A 206 -14.27 19.31 -22.51
CA VAL A 206 -13.46 18.21 -21.97
C VAL A 206 -14.34 17.13 -21.35
N GLY A 207 -15.35 17.51 -20.57
CA GLY A 207 -16.29 16.58 -19.96
C GLY A 207 -17.10 15.78 -20.99
N THR A 208 -17.57 16.43 -22.05
CA THR A 208 -18.29 15.77 -23.16
C THR A 208 -17.36 14.83 -23.93
N TRP A 209 -16.11 15.23 -24.15
CA TRP A 209 -15.11 14.38 -24.78
C TRP A 209 -14.77 13.14 -23.94
N ILE A 210 -14.52 13.31 -22.64
CA ILE A 210 -14.31 12.19 -21.70
C ILE A 210 -15.52 11.26 -21.67
N LEU A 211 -16.75 11.79 -21.69
CA LEU A 211 -17.97 11.00 -21.76
C LEU A 211 -18.03 10.18 -23.07
N GLY A 212 -17.74 10.82 -24.21
CA GLY A 212 -17.66 10.15 -25.51
C GLY A 212 -16.62 9.03 -25.53
N LEU A 213 -15.41 9.29 -25.04
CA LEU A 213 -14.36 8.29 -24.87
C LEU A 213 -14.77 7.15 -23.94
N SER A 214 -15.48 7.46 -22.85
CA SER A 214 -15.98 6.44 -21.91
C SER A 214 -17.03 5.53 -22.55
N VAL A 215 -17.93 6.09 -23.36
CA VAL A 215 -18.92 5.30 -24.12
C VAL A 215 -18.22 4.44 -25.17
N ALA A 216 -17.26 5.00 -25.92
CA ALA A 216 -16.46 4.26 -26.89
C ALA A 216 -15.69 3.12 -26.22
N TYR A 217 -15.09 3.37 -25.05
CA TYR A 217 -14.41 2.37 -24.24
C TYR A 217 -15.34 1.20 -23.88
N LEU A 218 -16.53 1.50 -23.33
CA LEU A 218 -17.52 0.49 -22.96
C LEU A 218 -18.00 -0.31 -24.19
N ALA A 219 -18.16 0.34 -25.34
CA ALA A 219 -18.52 -0.33 -26.59
C ALA A 219 -17.42 -1.29 -27.07
N THR A 220 -16.14 -0.88 -27.04
CA THR A 220 -15.00 -1.75 -27.35
C THR A 220 -14.93 -2.94 -26.38
N ARG A 221 -15.18 -2.72 -25.08
CA ARG A 221 -15.21 -3.79 -24.07
C ARG A 221 -16.35 -4.77 -24.32
N PHE A 222 -17.53 -4.27 -24.68
CA PHE A 222 -18.67 -5.10 -25.04
C PHE A 222 -18.39 -5.94 -26.29
N TYR A 223 -17.77 -5.35 -27.32
CA TYR A 223 -17.31 -6.08 -28.51
C TYR A 223 -16.35 -7.22 -28.15
N ILE A 224 -15.31 -6.95 -27.34
CA ILE A 224 -14.34 -7.98 -26.92
C ILE A 224 -15.05 -9.08 -26.12
N TYR A 225 -15.99 -8.72 -25.24
CA TYR A 225 -16.80 -9.68 -24.50
C TYR A 225 -17.60 -10.60 -25.44
N LEU A 226 -18.31 -10.04 -26.41
CA LEU A 226 -19.06 -10.81 -27.39
C LEU A 226 -18.15 -11.70 -28.24
N TYR A 227 -16.99 -11.20 -28.64
CA TYR A 227 -15.97 -11.98 -29.36
C TYR A 227 -15.48 -13.17 -28.53
N GLU A 228 -15.15 -12.96 -27.24
CA GLU A 228 -14.69 -14.03 -26.36
C GLU A 228 -15.75 -15.09 -26.13
N GLN A 229 -16.99 -14.70 -25.85
CA GLN A 229 -18.09 -15.64 -25.64
C GLN A 229 -18.46 -16.37 -26.93
N GLY A 230 -18.47 -15.65 -28.06
CA GLY A 230 -18.84 -16.18 -29.36
C GLY A 230 -17.77 -17.07 -29.99
N VAL A 231 -16.48 -16.80 -29.78
CA VAL A 231 -15.40 -17.46 -30.53
C VAL A 231 -14.45 -18.25 -29.64
N ALA A 232 -14.12 -17.74 -28.45
CA ALA A 232 -13.07 -18.33 -27.60
C ALA A 232 -13.60 -19.42 -26.66
N TRP A 233 -14.78 -19.23 -26.07
CA TRP A 233 -15.34 -20.06 -25.00
C TRP A 233 -16.45 -21.03 -25.48
N ARG A 234 -16.13 -21.88 -26.45
CA ARG A 234 -17.05 -22.93 -26.94
C ARG A 234 -16.52 -24.35 -26.69
N GLY A 235 -17.45 -25.30 -26.54
CA GLY A 235 -17.16 -26.74 -26.41
C GLY A 235 -16.28 -27.07 -25.20
N LYS A 236 -15.25 -27.90 -25.42
CA LYS A 236 -14.35 -28.41 -24.37
C LYS A 236 -13.65 -27.30 -23.56
N ARG A 237 -13.38 -26.12 -24.14
CA ARG A 237 -12.75 -24.99 -23.46
C ARG A 237 -13.59 -24.45 -22.31
N GLU A 238 -14.89 -24.31 -22.53
CA GLU A 238 -15.82 -23.80 -21.53
C GLU A 238 -16.04 -24.82 -20.42
N THR A 239 -16.12 -26.12 -20.75
CA THR A 239 -16.20 -27.19 -19.75
C THR A 239 -15.00 -27.19 -18.81
N LEU A 240 -13.77 -27.10 -19.35
CA LEU A 240 -12.54 -27.03 -18.54
C LEU A 240 -12.49 -25.76 -17.70
N ARG A 241 -12.94 -24.62 -18.23
CA ARG A 241 -13.02 -23.36 -17.49
C ARG A 241 -13.99 -23.44 -16.32
N ARG A 242 -15.16 -24.04 -16.53
CA ARG A 242 -16.15 -24.26 -15.47
C ARG A 242 -15.62 -25.21 -14.41
N ALA A 243 -14.98 -26.31 -14.82
CA ALA A 243 -14.34 -27.25 -13.91
C ALA A 243 -13.28 -26.55 -13.04
N MET A 244 -12.42 -25.73 -13.63
CA MET A 244 -11.42 -24.94 -12.90
C MET A 244 -12.05 -23.99 -11.88
N ARG A 245 -13.12 -23.27 -12.24
CA ARG A 245 -13.80 -22.33 -11.32
C ARG A 245 -14.63 -23.01 -10.22
N ALA A 246 -15.01 -24.26 -10.43
CA ALA A 246 -15.79 -25.04 -9.47
C ALA A 246 -14.93 -25.62 -8.34
N THR A 247 -13.60 -25.60 -8.48
CA THR A 247 -12.67 -26.11 -7.47
C THR A 247 -12.74 -25.31 -6.16
N GLY A 248 -12.69 -26.00 -5.02
CA GLY A 248 -12.68 -25.33 -3.70
C GLY A 248 -11.27 -25.17 -3.11
N ASN A 249 -10.29 -25.92 -3.63
CA ASN A 249 -8.95 -26.02 -3.08
C ASN A 249 -7.89 -25.73 -4.15
N TYR A 250 -6.76 -25.15 -3.74
CA TYR A 250 -5.63 -24.87 -4.60
C TYR A 250 -5.08 -26.13 -5.30
N LYS A 251 -5.00 -27.28 -4.61
CA LYS A 251 -4.49 -28.53 -5.21
C LYS A 251 -5.33 -29.00 -6.40
N GLU A 252 -6.65 -28.97 -6.24
CA GLU A 252 -7.60 -29.31 -7.31
C GLU A 252 -7.55 -28.27 -8.44
N TRP A 253 -7.43 -26.99 -8.07
CA TRP A 253 -7.28 -25.90 -9.04
C TRP A 253 -6.02 -26.08 -9.90
N VAL A 254 -4.89 -26.47 -9.30
CA VAL A 254 -3.63 -26.76 -10.03
C VAL A 254 -3.80 -27.93 -11.00
N ALA A 255 -4.49 -29.00 -10.59
CA ALA A 255 -4.78 -30.12 -11.47
C ALA A 255 -5.64 -29.69 -12.68
N ALA A 256 -6.69 -28.89 -12.43
CA ALA A 256 -7.52 -28.33 -13.49
C ALA A 256 -6.71 -27.37 -14.42
N ALA A 257 -5.84 -26.54 -13.86
CA ALA A 257 -4.97 -25.63 -14.61
C ALA A 257 -3.99 -26.38 -15.53
N LYS A 258 -3.39 -27.47 -15.04
CA LYS A 258 -2.53 -28.34 -15.86
C LYS A 258 -3.30 -28.99 -17.00
N SER A 259 -4.50 -29.50 -16.75
CA SER A 259 -5.35 -30.08 -17.81
C SER A 259 -5.72 -29.05 -18.89
N MET A 260 -5.86 -27.78 -18.50
CA MET A 260 -6.12 -26.68 -19.43
C MET A 260 -4.86 -26.33 -20.24
N ASP A 261 -3.70 -26.26 -19.61
CA ASP A 261 -2.41 -26.06 -20.30
C ASP A 261 -2.11 -27.18 -21.31
N GLU A 262 -2.41 -28.44 -20.97
CA GLU A 262 -2.28 -29.60 -21.86
C GLU A 262 -3.20 -29.46 -23.08
N PHE A 263 -4.47 -29.08 -22.86
CA PHE A 263 -5.43 -28.87 -23.94
C PHE A 263 -5.00 -27.77 -24.93
N PHE A 264 -4.37 -26.69 -24.42
CA PHE A 264 -3.87 -25.60 -25.27
C PHE A 264 -2.48 -25.86 -25.86
N GLY A 265 -1.79 -26.93 -25.45
CA GLY A 265 -0.43 -27.23 -25.88
C GLY A 265 0.61 -26.25 -25.31
N ASN A 266 0.30 -25.59 -24.20
CA ASN A 266 1.18 -24.60 -23.56
C ASN A 266 2.47 -25.22 -22.99
N GLY A 267 2.52 -26.56 -22.87
CA GLY A 267 3.73 -27.29 -22.44
C GLY A 267 4.94 -27.02 -23.32
N LYS A 268 4.76 -26.94 -24.65
CA LYS A 268 5.86 -26.66 -25.59
C LYS A 268 6.56 -25.33 -25.32
N TRP A 269 5.79 -24.32 -24.94
CA TRP A 269 6.33 -23.00 -24.58
C TRP A 269 7.16 -23.03 -23.29
N LYS A 270 6.85 -23.94 -22.35
CA LYS A 270 7.64 -24.12 -21.11
C LYS A 270 9.00 -24.74 -21.37
N GLU A 271 9.10 -25.59 -22.41
CA GLU A 271 10.33 -26.26 -22.84
C GLU A 271 11.25 -25.33 -23.65
N GLU A 272 10.66 -24.45 -24.46
CA GLU A 272 11.42 -23.40 -25.16
C GLU A 272 12.07 -22.46 -24.14
N ASN A 273 13.40 -22.32 -24.18
CA ASN A 273 14.13 -21.44 -23.26
C ASN A 273 14.07 -19.96 -23.66
N GLU A 274 13.92 -19.66 -24.94
CA GLU A 274 14.02 -18.27 -25.42
C GLU A 274 12.72 -17.50 -25.19
N PHE A 275 12.84 -16.22 -24.81
CA PHE A 275 11.71 -15.29 -24.69
C PHE A 275 12.22 -13.85 -24.66
N ALA A 276 11.42 -12.91 -25.15
CA ALA A 276 11.85 -11.51 -25.28
C ALA A 276 11.98 -10.76 -23.95
N TYR A 277 11.38 -11.26 -22.86
CA TYR A 277 11.23 -10.51 -21.61
C TYR A 277 12.21 -10.92 -20.49
N TYR A 278 13.18 -11.78 -20.80
CA TYR A 278 14.29 -12.13 -19.92
C TYR A 278 15.48 -12.65 -20.73
N ASP A 279 16.70 -12.46 -20.25
CA ASP A 279 17.88 -13.02 -20.92
C ASP A 279 18.12 -14.47 -20.51
N SER A 280 17.57 -15.36 -21.33
CA SER A 280 17.66 -16.81 -21.20
C SER A 280 19.10 -17.36 -21.27
N LYS A 281 20.01 -16.69 -21.99
CA LYS A 281 21.39 -17.16 -22.16
C LYS A 281 22.17 -16.97 -20.86
N THR A 282 22.04 -15.80 -20.25
CA THR A 282 22.66 -15.49 -18.97
C THR A 282 22.08 -16.34 -17.85
N VAL A 283 20.74 -16.50 -17.77
CA VAL A 283 20.11 -17.35 -16.75
C VAL A 283 20.60 -18.80 -16.84
N LYS A 284 20.71 -19.37 -18.05
CA LYS A 284 21.24 -20.72 -18.23
C LYS A 284 22.70 -20.83 -17.77
N ARG A 285 23.55 -19.88 -18.16
CA ARG A 285 24.96 -19.86 -17.77
C ARG A 285 25.12 -19.79 -16.25
N VAL A 286 24.38 -18.89 -15.61
CA VAL A 286 24.39 -18.72 -14.15
C VAL A 286 23.87 -19.96 -13.45
N TRP A 287 22.79 -20.57 -13.95
CA TRP A 287 22.26 -21.82 -13.40
C TRP A 287 23.30 -22.96 -13.46
N ASP A 288 23.96 -23.16 -14.61
CA ASP A 288 25.00 -24.18 -14.77
C ASP A 288 26.24 -23.92 -13.90
N GLN A 289 26.60 -22.64 -13.68
CA GLN A 289 27.70 -22.26 -12.79
C GLN A 289 27.33 -22.49 -11.33
N MET A 290 26.17 -22.04 -10.89
CA MET A 290 25.68 -22.17 -9.52
C MET A 290 25.59 -23.63 -9.09
N ARG A 291 25.05 -24.47 -9.98
CA ARG A 291 24.98 -25.92 -9.76
C ARG A 291 26.36 -26.55 -9.59
N ARG A 292 27.32 -26.21 -10.46
CA ARG A 292 28.70 -26.74 -10.37
C ARG A 292 29.40 -26.28 -9.09
N CYS A 293 29.27 -25.01 -8.71
CA CYS A 293 29.83 -24.48 -7.48
C CYS A 293 29.23 -25.17 -6.24
N ARG A 294 27.90 -25.35 -6.19
CA ARG A 294 27.22 -26.07 -5.10
C ARG A 294 27.67 -27.52 -5.01
N GLU A 295 27.68 -28.26 -6.11
CA GLU A 295 28.08 -29.68 -6.12
C GLU A 295 29.55 -29.87 -5.69
N ARG A 296 30.43 -28.92 -6.01
CA ARG A 296 31.81 -28.91 -5.54
C ARG A 296 31.91 -28.58 -4.06
N ALA A 297 31.20 -27.54 -3.61
CA ALA A 297 31.15 -27.17 -2.20
C ALA A 297 30.60 -28.29 -1.30
N GLU A 298 29.59 -29.03 -1.76
CA GLU A 298 29.05 -30.20 -1.05
C GLU A 298 30.06 -31.35 -0.97
N ARG A 299 30.88 -31.56 -2.00
CA ARG A 299 31.96 -32.57 -1.97
C ARG A 299 33.05 -32.22 -0.96
N VAL A 300 33.39 -30.93 -0.87
CA VAL A 300 34.35 -30.42 0.14
C VAL A 300 33.80 -30.62 1.55
N GLU A 301 32.51 -30.32 1.79
CA GLU A 301 31.86 -30.55 3.09
C GLU A 301 31.87 -32.03 3.50
N ARG A 302 31.71 -32.93 2.52
CA ARG A 302 31.76 -34.39 2.72
C ARG A 302 33.17 -34.94 2.87
N GLY A 303 34.21 -34.11 2.77
CA GLY A 303 35.61 -34.52 2.85
C GLY A 303 36.11 -35.30 1.63
N SER A 304 35.42 -35.20 0.48
CA SER A 304 35.81 -35.91 -0.75
C SER A 304 36.82 -35.13 -1.61
N GLU A 305 36.92 -33.81 -1.43
CA GLU A 305 37.85 -32.92 -2.13
C GLU A 305 38.34 -31.82 -1.17
N GLU A 306 39.61 -31.39 -1.28
CA GLU A 306 40.14 -30.24 -0.55
C GLU A 306 40.06 -28.98 -1.43
N GLY A 307 39.38 -27.93 -0.96
CA GLY A 307 39.33 -26.65 -1.68
C GLY A 307 38.34 -25.64 -1.10
N GLU A 308 38.82 -24.75 -0.22
CA GLU A 308 38.03 -23.70 0.45
C GLU A 308 37.35 -22.71 -0.53
N ARG A 309 37.93 -22.51 -1.72
CA ARG A 309 37.44 -21.53 -2.72
C ARG A 309 36.05 -21.83 -3.29
N ALA A 310 35.59 -23.09 -3.25
CA ALA A 310 34.33 -23.47 -3.89
C ALA A 310 33.09 -22.82 -3.25
N VAL A 311 33.12 -22.63 -1.92
CA VAL A 311 32.03 -21.97 -1.18
C VAL A 311 32.09 -20.46 -1.34
N GLU A 312 33.28 -19.88 -1.44
CA GLU A 312 33.46 -18.45 -1.74
C GLU A 312 32.93 -18.10 -3.13
N ASP A 313 33.22 -18.94 -4.14
CA ASP A 313 32.69 -18.79 -5.49
C ASP A 313 31.15 -18.87 -5.50
N LEU A 314 30.57 -19.82 -4.75
CA LEU A 314 29.12 -19.95 -4.62
C LEU A 314 28.51 -18.73 -3.92
N LYS A 315 29.13 -18.25 -2.84
CA LYS A 315 28.74 -17.02 -2.14
C LYS A 315 28.74 -15.83 -3.09
N GLY A 316 29.84 -15.60 -3.80
CA GLY A 316 29.97 -14.47 -4.74
C GLY A 316 28.92 -14.52 -5.85
N LEU A 317 28.63 -15.72 -6.37
CA LEU A 317 27.59 -15.90 -7.39
C LEU A 317 26.19 -15.61 -6.83
N ILE A 318 25.87 -16.11 -5.63
CA ILE A 318 24.57 -15.87 -4.99
C ILE A 318 24.36 -14.37 -4.68
N GLU A 319 25.37 -13.69 -4.15
CA GLU A 319 25.30 -12.24 -3.89
C GLU A 319 25.11 -11.43 -5.19
N ALA A 320 25.68 -11.89 -6.31
CA ALA A 320 25.49 -11.26 -7.62
C ALA A 320 24.09 -11.52 -8.21
N CYS A 321 23.52 -12.70 -7.98
CA CYS A 321 22.32 -13.19 -8.67
C CYS A 321 21.01 -12.99 -7.89
N VAL A 322 21.05 -12.95 -6.55
CA VAL A 322 19.87 -12.72 -5.70
C VAL A 322 19.64 -11.22 -5.54
N LYS A 323 19.17 -10.61 -6.63
CA LYS A 323 18.79 -9.20 -6.72
C LYS A 323 17.34 -9.07 -7.17
N ASN A 324 16.72 -7.93 -6.89
CA ASN A 324 15.37 -7.64 -7.37
C ASN A 324 15.29 -7.76 -8.91
N ASN A 325 14.38 -8.59 -9.41
CA ASN A 325 14.17 -8.87 -10.83
C ASN A 325 15.46 -9.16 -11.64
N PHE A 326 16.35 -10.01 -11.10
CA PHE A 326 17.59 -10.42 -11.79
C PHE A 326 17.31 -10.90 -13.22
N VAL A 327 17.88 -10.23 -14.22
CA VAL A 327 17.82 -10.63 -15.65
C VAL A 327 16.38 -10.77 -16.18
N GLY A 328 15.38 -10.17 -15.52
CA GLY A 328 13.97 -10.22 -15.94
C GLY A 328 13.22 -11.50 -15.55
N ILE A 329 13.76 -12.35 -14.67
CA ILE A 329 13.10 -13.62 -14.27
C ILE A 329 11.77 -13.41 -13.53
N GLU A 330 11.57 -12.24 -12.93
CA GLU A 330 10.35 -11.88 -12.18
C GLU A 330 9.36 -11.09 -13.06
N ASN A 331 9.58 -11.05 -14.38
CA ASN A 331 8.64 -10.37 -15.27
C ASN A 331 7.27 -11.09 -15.27
N PRO A 332 6.16 -10.39 -14.94
CA PRO A 332 4.82 -10.99 -14.94
C PRO A 332 4.41 -11.63 -16.28
N ARG A 333 4.99 -11.19 -17.40
CA ARG A 333 4.73 -11.74 -18.75
C ARG A 333 5.22 -13.18 -18.92
N LEU A 334 6.18 -13.63 -18.13
CA LEU A 334 6.59 -15.05 -18.11
C LEU A 334 5.48 -15.93 -17.54
N TYR A 335 4.81 -15.45 -16.50
CA TYR A 335 3.73 -16.20 -15.88
C TYR A 335 2.39 -16.01 -16.60
N SER A 336 2.28 -15.12 -17.59
CA SER A 336 1.02 -14.90 -18.32
C SER A 336 0.79 -15.87 -19.48
N GLN A 337 1.76 -16.69 -19.88
CA GLN A 337 1.60 -17.59 -21.04
C GLN A 337 0.96 -18.94 -20.70
N THR A 338 0.90 -19.30 -19.42
CA THR A 338 0.39 -20.59 -18.95
C THR A 338 -0.56 -20.40 -17.78
N TYR A 339 -1.51 -21.31 -17.58
CA TYR A 339 -2.42 -21.25 -16.43
C TYR A 339 -1.69 -21.60 -15.13
N TYR A 340 -0.73 -22.52 -15.17
CA TYR A 340 0.09 -22.87 -14.00
C TYR A 340 1.58 -22.93 -14.32
N GLY A 341 2.36 -22.09 -13.61
CA GLY A 341 3.82 -22.09 -13.66
C GLY A 341 4.41 -21.08 -14.65
N THR A 342 5.68 -21.29 -14.96
CA THR A 342 6.50 -20.47 -15.87
C THR A 342 7.37 -21.39 -16.73
N LYS A 343 8.37 -20.85 -17.44
CA LYS A 343 9.35 -21.63 -18.20
C LYS A 343 10.17 -22.56 -17.30
N ASN A 344 10.52 -23.72 -17.82
CA ASN A 344 11.29 -24.72 -17.09
C ASN A 344 12.67 -24.18 -16.67
N LEU A 345 13.34 -23.41 -17.55
CA LEU A 345 14.62 -22.77 -17.21
C LEU A 345 14.52 -21.83 -16.00
N VAL A 346 13.48 -21.00 -15.96
CA VAL A 346 13.25 -20.05 -14.86
C VAL A 346 12.96 -20.81 -13.57
N GLN A 347 12.13 -21.85 -13.63
CA GLN A 347 11.83 -22.67 -12.46
C GLN A 347 13.08 -23.40 -11.95
N ASN A 348 13.88 -24.01 -12.85
CA ASN A 348 15.12 -24.69 -12.50
C ASN A 348 16.14 -23.75 -11.85
N TYR A 349 16.23 -22.51 -12.34
CA TYR A 349 17.07 -21.47 -11.73
C TYR A 349 16.61 -21.12 -10.31
N VAL A 350 15.31 -20.84 -10.12
CA VAL A 350 14.74 -20.53 -8.80
C VAL A 350 14.96 -21.68 -7.82
N ASP A 351 14.71 -22.92 -8.26
CA ASP A 351 14.91 -24.12 -7.44
C ASP A 351 16.39 -24.30 -7.06
N GLU A 352 17.32 -23.98 -7.97
CA GLU A 352 18.76 -24.06 -7.69
C GLU A 352 19.25 -22.97 -6.74
N VAL A 353 18.73 -21.74 -6.87
CA VAL A 353 18.97 -20.66 -5.90
C VAL A 353 18.44 -21.08 -4.52
N GLU A 354 17.25 -21.67 -4.46
CA GLU A 354 16.66 -22.18 -3.21
C GLU A 354 17.57 -23.23 -2.55
N ARG A 355 18.06 -24.22 -3.31
CA ARG A 355 18.99 -25.24 -2.81
C ARG A 355 20.32 -24.66 -2.36
N SER A 356 20.88 -23.73 -3.15
CA SER A 356 22.16 -23.10 -2.84
C SER A 356 22.08 -22.24 -1.58
N LEU A 357 21.00 -21.49 -1.39
CA LEU A 357 20.76 -20.73 -0.16
C LEU A 357 20.61 -21.65 1.05
N LYS A 358 19.85 -22.74 0.94
CA LYS A 358 19.74 -23.74 2.03
C LYS A 358 21.10 -24.29 2.42
N PHE A 359 21.92 -24.66 1.44
CA PHE A 359 23.29 -25.12 1.68
C PHE A 359 24.15 -24.05 2.37
N LEU A 360 24.12 -22.80 1.92
CA LEU A 360 24.88 -21.69 2.53
C LEU A 360 24.43 -21.36 3.97
N VAL A 361 23.17 -21.60 4.31
CA VAL A 361 22.68 -21.48 5.69
C VAL A 361 23.33 -22.56 6.57
N GLU A 362 23.35 -23.81 6.10
CA GLU A 362 23.74 -24.99 6.89
C GLU A 362 25.26 -25.27 6.93
N THR A 363 26.00 -24.85 5.89
CA THR A 363 27.43 -25.17 5.72
C THR A 363 28.30 -24.74 6.89
N LYS A 364 29.28 -25.55 7.30
CA LYS A 364 30.26 -25.18 8.32
C LYS A 364 31.51 -24.50 7.75
N GLN A 365 31.60 -24.41 6.43
CA GLN A 365 32.76 -23.87 5.71
C GLN A 365 32.86 -22.35 5.84
N LEU A 366 31.76 -21.66 6.15
CA LEU A 366 31.74 -20.21 6.35
C LEU A 366 31.65 -19.86 7.83
N THR A 367 32.39 -18.83 8.22
CA THR A 367 32.26 -18.25 9.55
C THR A 367 30.88 -17.60 9.72
N ARG A 368 30.49 -17.44 10.99
CA ARG A 368 29.18 -16.89 11.31
C ARG A 368 29.05 -15.42 10.89
N GLU A 369 30.11 -14.65 11.06
CA GLU A 369 30.21 -13.25 10.66
C GLU A 369 30.08 -13.09 9.14
N GLU A 370 30.73 -13.95 8.36
CA GLU A 370 30.60 -13.93 6.89
C GLU A 370 29.19 -14.23 6.44
N LYS A 371 28.53 -15.24 7.05
CA LYS A 371 27.12 -15.53 6.80
C LYS A 371 26.24 -14.33 7.14
N ARG A 372 26.49 -13.67 8.28
CA ARG A 372 25.72 -12.50 8.70
C ARG A 372 25.84 -11.35 7.68
N VAL A 373 27.05 -11.05 7.21
CA VAL A 373 27.28 -10.00 6.21
C VAL A 373 26.61 -10.36 4.89
N MET A 374 26.78 -11.60 4.42
CA MET A 374 26.18 -12.10 3.18
C MET A 374 24.66 -12.01 3.22
N PHE A 375 24.00 -12.61 4.22
CA PHE A 375 22.54 -12.61 4.31
C PHE A 375 21.97 -11.21 4.56
N LYS A 376 22.70 -10.31 5.25
CA LYS A 376 22.32 -8.90 5.34
C LYS A 376 22.32 -8.24 3.95
N GLY A 377 23.37 -8.47 3.16
CA GLY A 377 23.46 -7.97 1.78
C GLY A 377 22.36 -8.53 0.87
N ILE A 378 22.12 -9.84 0.92
CA ILE A 378 21.07 -10.51 0.14
C ILE A 378 19.68 -9.94 0.51
N CYS A 379 19.34 -9.84 1.78
CA CYS A 379 18.05 -9.26 2.20
C CYS A 379 17.89 -7.81 1.74
N SER A 380 18.97 -7.02 1.75
CA SER A 380 18.96 -5.62 1.28
C SER A 380 18.75 -5.52 -0.23
N ASN A 381 19.44 -6.35 -1.02
CA ASN A 381 19.40 -6.32 -2.47
C ASN A 381 18.14 -6.96 -3.06
N TYR A 382 17.65 -8.04 -2.44
CA TYR A 382 16.44 -8.71 -2.88
C TYR A 382 15.21 -7.86 -2.51
N GLY A 383 15.17 -7.33 -1.29
CA GLY A 383 14.03 -6.61 -0.74
C GLY A 383 12.89 -7.53 -0.29
N ARG A 384 11.91 -6.94 0.39
CA ARG A 384 10.79 -7.66 1.03
C ARG A 384 9.52 -7.64 0.21
N THR A 385 8.62 -8.56 0.52
CA THR A 385 7.29 -8.65 -0.08
C THR A 385 6.22 -8.04 0.82
N ALA A 386 5.30 -7.26 0.25
CA ALA A 386 4.13 -6.72 0.95
C ALA A 386 2.80 -7.10 0.29
N LEU A 387 1.79 -7.38 1.10
CA LEU A 387 0.40 -7.53 0.69
C LEU A 387 -0.33 -6.19 0.83
N CYS A 388 -0.84 -5.66 -0.27
CA CYS A 388 -1.57 -4.39 -0.32
C CYS A 388 -3.05 -4.62 -0.58
N LEU A 389 -3.89 -4.28 0.39
CA LEU A 389 -5.35 -4.38 0.32
C LEU A 389 -5.96 -3.01 0.04
N SER A 390 -6.43 -2.83 -1.18
CA SER A 390 -7.06 -1.59 -1.62
C SER A 390 -8.42 -1.31 -0.94
N GLY A 391 -8.85 -0.05 -0.97
CA GLY A 391 -10.23 0.35 -0.72
C GLY A 391 -11.26 -0.25 -1.69
N GLY A 392 -12.53 0.03 -1.47
CA GLY A 392 -13.62 -0.44 -2.34
C GLY A 392 -14.98 -0.68 -1.68
N ALA A 393 -15.25 -0.10 -0.50
CA ALA A 393 -16.46 -0.35 0.28
C ALA A 393 -16.72 -1.86 0.48
N THR A 394 -17.93 -2.37 0.23
CA THR A 394 -18.23 -3.80 0.43
C THR A 394 -17.42 -4.73 -0.48
N PHE A 395 -16.84 -4.24 -1.58
CA PHE A 395 -15.94 -5.05 -2.42
C PHE A 395 -14.65 -5.43 -1.67
N ALA A 396 -14.31 -4.75 -0.57
CA ALA A 396 -13.23 -5.16 0.32
C ALA A 396 -13.40 -6.58 0.86
N TYR A 397 -14.62 -7.14 0.91
CA TYR A 397 -14.83 -8.51 1.38
C TYR A 397 -14.27 -9.58 0.42
N TYR A 398 -13.98 -9.24 -0.83
CA TYR A 398 -13.22 -10.15 -1.71
C TYR A 398 -11.79 -10.40 -1.19
N HIS A 399 -11.23 -9.45 -0.42
CA HIS A 399 -9.90 -9.60 0.19
C HIS A 399 -9.84 -10.78 1.15
N PHE A 400 -10.95 -11.14 1.83
CA PHE A 400 -10.99 -12.34 2.68
C PHE A 400 -10.64 -13.61 1.89
N GLY A 401 -11.09 -13.71 0.64
CA GLY A 401 -10.73 -14.82 -0.24
C GLY A 401 -9.26 -14.82 -0.64
N VAL A 402 -8.71 -13.64 -0.95
CA VAL A 402 -7.29 -13.49 -1.32
C VAL A 402 -6.38 -13.85 -0.13
N VAL A 403 -6.70 -13.31 1.05
CA VAL A 403 -5.99 -13.62 2.30
C VAL A 403 -6.12 -15.10 2.61
N LYS A 404 -7.31 -15.69 2.49
CA LYS A 404 -7.53 -17.11 2.75
C LYS A 404 -6.68 -17.99 1.83
N ALA A 405 -6.64 -17.69 0.52
CA ALA A 405 -5.80 -18.43 -0.43
C ALA A 405 -4.30 -18.33 -0.11
N LEU A 406 -3.82 -17.13 0.27
CA LEU A 406 -2.44 -16.94 0.69
C LEU A 406 -2.14 -17.66 2.02
N LEU A 407 -3.06 -17.62 2.98
CA LEU A 407 -2.92 -18.25 4.29
C LEU A 407 -2.92 -19.79 4.20
N GLU A 408 -3.82 -20.38 3.41
CA GLU A 408 -3.90 -21.83 3.19
C GLU A 408 -2.67 -22.37 2.45
N ALA A 409 -2.08 -21.58 1.56
CA ALA A 409 -0.86 -21.92 0.85
C ALA A 409 0.42 -21.62 1.64
N ASP A 410 0.32 -21.06 2.86
CA ASP A 410 1.43 -20.55 3.66
C ASP A 410 2.26 -19.48 2.92
N LEU A 411 1.61 -18.60 2.16
CA LEU A 411 2.21 -17.53 1.35
C LEU A 411 1.79 -16.13 1.80
N LEU A 412 1.23 -15.98 3.00
CA LEU A 412 0.88 -14.69 3.55
C LEU A 412 2.17 -13.90 3.89
N PRO A 413 2.39 -12.70 3.32
CA PRO A 413 3.55 -11.86 3.66
C PRO A 413 3.45 -11.26 5.07
N ASP A 414 4.59 -10.98 5.68
CA ASP A 414 4.65 -10.35 7.02
C ASP A 414 4.27 -8.87 6.98
N ILE A 415 4.48 -8.19 5.85
CA ILE A 415 4.12 -6.78 5.67
C ILE A 415 2.74 -6.70 5.01
N ILE A 416 1.79 -6.10 5.71
CA ILE A 416 0.41 -5.94 5.25
C ILE A 416 0.08 -4.45 5.28
N THR A 417 -0.42 -3.93 4.16
CA THR A 417 -0.96 -2.58 4.08
C THR A 417 -2.42 -2.61 3.69
N GLY A 418 -3.21 -1.70 4.25
CA GLY A 418 -4.61 -1.55 3.90
C GLY A 418 -5.06 -0.10 3.88
N THR A 419 -5.96 0.21 2.96
CA THR A 419 -6.61 1.52 2.83
C THR A 419 -8.13 1.36 2.89
N SER A 420 -8.83 2.23 3.61
CA SER A 420 -10.30 2.22 3.70
C SER A 420 -10.85 0.84 4.13
N GLY A 421 -11.79 0.24 3.38
CA GLY A 421 -12.27 -1.13 3.63
C GLY A 421 -11.15 -2.20 3.63
N GLY A 422 -10.08 -2.00 2.88
CA GLY A 422 -8.88 -2.85 2.92
C GLY A 422 -8.11 -2.75 4.24
N ALA A 423 -8.13 -1.59 4.91
CA ALA A 423 -7.53 -1.41 6.24
C ALA A 423 -8.25 -2.22 7.31
N LEU A 424 -9.58 -2.37 7.21
CA LEU A 424 -10.37 -3.22 8.11
C LEU A 424 -9.94 -4.69 8.00
N VAL A 425 -9.80 -5.20 6.77
CA VAL A 425 -9.34 -6.57 6.52
C VAL A 425 -7.88 -6.74 6.94
N ALA A 426 -7.00 -5.78 6.60
CA ALA A 426 -5.60 -5.80 7.01
C ALA A 426 -5.45 -5.83 8.54
N ALA A 427 -6.27 -5.06 9.26
CA ALA A 427 -6.25 -5.04 10.72
C ALA A 427 -6.72 -6.36 11.34
N LEU A 428 -7.74 -7.03 10.75
CA LEU A 428 -8.13 -8.39 11.15
C LEU A 428 -6.93 -9.35 11.04
N VAL A 429 -6.24 -9.29 9.89
CA VAL A 429 -5.11 -10.18 9.59
C VAL A 429 -3.90 -9.89 10.46
N ALA A 430 -3.60 -8.63 10.78
CA ALA A 430 -2.42 -8.29 11.57
C ALA A 430 -2.60 -8.47 13.09
N THR A 431 -3.84 -8.52 13.60
CA THR A 431 -4.11 -8.64 15.05
C THR A 431 -4.29 -10.06 15.56
N ARG A 432 -4.37 -11.05 14.65
CA ARG A 432 -4.70 -12.45 14.95
C ARG A 432 -3.68 -13.42 14.40
N THR A 433 -3.46 -14.57 15.01
CA THR A 433 -2.48 -15.56 14.54
C THR A 433 -2.95 -16.28 13.27
N ASN A 434 -2.05 -17.05 12.61
CA ASN A 434 -2.42 -17.81 11.41
C ASN A 434 -3.56 -18.82 11.69
N GLU A 435 -3.56 -19.42 12.88
CA GLU A 435 -4.52 -20.42 13.33
C GLU A 435 -5.89 -19.76 13.57
N GLU A 436 -5.92 -18.68 14.34
CA GLU A 436 -7.12 -17.87 14.58
C GLU A 436 -7.75 -17.40 13.25
N LEU A 437 -6.93 -16.98 12.27
CA LEU A 437 -7.42 -16.54 10.97
C LEU A 437 -8.03 -17.66 10.13
N LYS A 438 -7.50 -18.89 10.20
CA LYS A 438 -8.05 -20.04 9.46
C LYS A 438 -9.47 -20.36 9.93
N GLU A 439 -9.75 -20.17 11.22
CA GLU A 439 -11.08 -20.36 11.81
C GLU A 439 -12.04 -19.21 11.49
N LEU A 440 -11.52 -17.98 11.35
CA LEU A 440 -12.34 -16.77 11.15
C LEU A 440 -12.71 -16.46 9.69
N LEU A 441 -11.92 -16.91 8.71
CA LEU A 441 -12.14 -16.63 7.28
C LEU A 441 -13.21 -17.57 6.68
N ILE A 442 -14.39 -17.55 7.29
CA ILE A 442 -15.57 -18.37 6.96
C ILE A 442 -16.81 -17.50 6.68
N PRO A 443 -17.84 -18.03 5.98
CA PRO A 443 -19.04 -17.28 5.62
C PRO A 443 -19.84 -16.71 6.80
N SER A 444 -19.78 -17.35 7.98
CA SER A 444 -20.46 -16.85 9.18
C SER A 444 -19.92 -15.52 9.69
N LEU A 445 -18.74 -15.08 9.23
CA LEU A 445 -18.21 -13.73 9.47
C LEU A 445 -19.17 -12.63 9.01
N ALA A 446 -20.07 -12.91 8.07
CA ALA A 446 -21.11 -12.00 7.62
C ALA A 446 -21.97 -11.46 8.78
N HIS A 447 -22.20 -12.26 9.83
CA HIS A 447 -22.98 -11.84 11.00
C HIS A 447 -22.32 -10.73 11.83
N ARG A 448 -20.99 -10.53 11.70
CA ARG A 448 -20.27 -9.40 12.32
C ARG A 448 -20.19 -8.17 11.42
N ILE A 449 -20.46 -8.32 10.13
CA ILE A 449 -20.46 -7.22 9.16
C ILE A 449 -21.83 -6.54 9.19
N THR A 450 -22.01 -5.59 10.12
CA THR A 450 -23.29 -4.90 10.36
C THR A 450 -23.20 -3.38 10.18
N ALA A 451 -22.23 -2.93 9.39
CA ALA A 451 -21.94 -1.51 9.18
C ALA A 451 -23.10 -0.73 8.55
N CYS A 452 -23.94 -1.40 7.75
CA CYS A 452 -25.07 -0.80 7.02
C CYS A 452 -26.44 -1.19 7.60
N ARG A 453 -26.52 -1.62 8.87
CA ARG A 453 -27.76 -2.12 9.50
C ARG A 453 -28.88 -1.09 9.64
N GLU A 454 -28.55 0.20 9.62
CA GLU A 454 -29.53 1.26 9.85
C GLU A 454 -30.46 1.46 8.64
N PRO A 455 -31.78 1.64 8.86
CA PRO A 455 -32.71 1.91 7.77
C PRO A 455 -32.50 3.29 7.16
N ILE A 456 -32.92 3.46 5.90
CA ILE A 456 -32.77 4.68 5.11
C ILE A 456 -33.33 5.92 5.83
N THR A 457 -34.44 5.78 6.53
CA THR A 457 -35.07 6.85 7.29
C THR A 457 -34.19 7.43 8.39
N VAL A 458 -33.34 6.60 9.02
CA VAL A 458 -32.45 7.00 10.10
C VAL A 458 -31.19 7.64 9.54
N TRP A 459 -30.49 6.94 8.64
CA TRP A 459 -29.22 7.46 8.13
C TRP A 459 -29.41 8.65 7.21
N PHE A 460 -30.51 8.75 6.44
CA PHE A 460 -30.76 9.92 5.58
C PHE A 460 -30.99 11.19 6.41
N ARG A 461 -31.72 11.07 7.53
CA ARG A 461 -31.91 12.19 8.48
C ARG A 461 -30.58 12.64 9.10
N ARG A 462 -29.68 11.69 9.39
CA ARG A 462 -28.32 11.99 9.86
C ARG A 462 -27.52 12.68 8.76
N TRP A 463 -27.46 12.10 7.57
CA TRP A 463 -26.76 12.63 6.42
C TRP A 463 -27.18 14.07 6.10
N TRP A 464 -28.47 14.38 6.14
CA TRP A 464 -28.99 15.73 5.95
C TRP A 464 -28.53 16.73 7.02
N ARG A 465 -28.28 16.29 8.26
CA ARG A 465 -27.88 17.15 9.38
C ARG A 465 -26.38 17.28 9.56
N THR A 466 -25.64 16.18 9.39
CA THR A 466 -24.21 16.08 9.71
C THR A 466 -23.33 15.88 8.49
N GLY A 467 -23.91 15.63 7.31
CA GLY A 467 -23.17 15.32 6.09
C GLY A 467 -22.63 13.89 6.01
N ALA A 468 -22.88 13.04 7.01
CA ALA A 468 -22.39 11.66 7.06
C ALA A 468 -23.53 10.64 7.12
N ARG A 469 -23.37 9.55 6.38
CA ARG A 469 -24.25 8.38 6.44
C ARG A 469 -24.05 7.61 7.75
N PHE A 470 -22.80 7.28 8.07
CA PHE A 470 -22.45 6.49 9.25
C PHE A 470 -22.14 7.35 10.46
N ASP A 471 -22.38 6.80 11.65
CA ASP A 471 -21.94 7.38 12.92
C ASP A 471 -20.54 6.88 13.27
N SER A 472 -19.62 7.81 13.53
CA SER A 472 -18.22 7.51 13.87
C SER A 472 -18.11 6.69 15.17
N VAL A 473 -19.02 6.91 16.14
CA VAL A 473 -19.00 6.22 17.43
C VAL A 473 -19.49 4.77 17.30
N ASP A 474 -20.57 4.53 16.56
CA ASP A 474 -21.03 3.17 16.28
C ASP A 474 -20.00 2.39 15.44
N TRP A 475 -19.38 3.05 14.45
CA TRP A 475 -18.28 2.45 13.70
C TRP A 475 -17.08 2.11 14.58
N ALA A 476 -16.72 2.94 15.56
CA ALA A 476 -15.66 2.61 16.53
C ALA A 476 -15.97 1.35 17.33
N LYS A 477 -17.21 1.20 17.81
CA LYS A 477 -17.65 -0.03 18.48
C LYS A 477 -17.52 -1.24 17.58
N GLN A 478 -17.99 -1.14 16.33
CA GLN A 478 -17.93 -2.26 15.38
C GLN A 478 -16.48 -2.61 14.99
N CYS A 479 -15.66 -1.60 14.65
CA CYS A 479 -14.24 -1.78 14.29
C CYS A 479 -13.42 -2.41 15.42
N SER A 480 -13.77 -2.15 16.68
CA SER A 480 -13.05 -2.72 17.83
C SER A 480 -12.96 -4.24 17.82
N TRP A 481 -13.99 -4.95 17.32
CA TRP A 481 -13.96 -6.41 17.22
C TRP A 481 -12.91 -6.89 16.21
N TRP A 482 -12.79 -6.18 15.08
CA TRP A 482 -11.81 -6.48 14.03
C TRP A 482 -10.38 -6.26 14.50
N THR A 483 -10.16 -5.35 15.46
CA THR A 483 -8.83 -4.99 15.97
C THR A 483 -8.52 -5.58 17.35
N ARG A 484 -9.34 -6.49 17.88
CA ARG A 484 -9.23 -7.04 19.25
C ARG A 484 -9.18 -5.94 20.34
N GLY A 485 -10.08 -4.96 20.21
CA GLY A 485 -10.21 -3.82 21.13
C GLY A 485 -9.29 -2.68 20.74
N SER A 486 -8.88 -1.88 21.73
CA SER A 486 -7.95 -0.76 21.51
C SER A 486 -6.48 -1.20 21.47
N MET A 487 -6.20 -2.21 20.64
CA MET A 487 -4.84 -2.66 20.35
C MET A 487 -4.08 -1.60 19.57
N THR A 488 -2.81 -1.37 19.93
CA THR A 488 -1.92 -0.46 19.20
C THR A 488 -1.15 -1.17 18.09
N PHE A 489 -0.56 -0.41 17.16
CA PHE A 489 0.30 -0.98 16.11
C PHE A 489 1.49 -1.75 16.68
N ARG A 490 2.08 -1.26 17.79
CA ARG A 490 3.14 -1.96 18.53
C ARG A 490 2.64 -3.28 19.12
N GLU A 491 1.51 -3.25 19.85
CA GLU A 491 0.94 -4.43 20.49
C GLU A 491 0.56 -5.53 19.47
N ALA A 492 0.04 -5.14 18.31
CA ALA A 492 -0.27 -6.08 17.23
C ALA A 492 0.99 -6.72 16.64
N TYR A 493 2.05 -5.94 16.43
CA TYR A 493 3.33 -6.44 15.93
C TYR A 493 3.99 -7.40 16.93
N GLU A 494 3.99 -7.09 18.23
CA GLU A 494 4.53 -7.97 19.27
C GLU A 494 3.76 -9.30 19.37
N ARG A 495 2.44 -9.28 19.12
CA ARG A 495 1.61 -10.50 19.16
C ARG A 495 1.83 -11.42 17.96
N THR A 496 1.86 -10.87 16.74
CA THR A 496 1.80 -11.68 15.51
C THR A 496 3.10 -11.67 14.70
N GLY A 497 4.00 -10.73 14.96
CA GLY A 497 5.16 -10.45 14.12
C GLY A 497 4.83 -9.78 12.78
N ARG A 498 3.55 -9.53 12.47
CA ARG A 498 3.13 -8.90 11.21
C ARG A 498 3.13 -7.39 11.30
N ILE A 499 3.64 -6.75 10.26
CA ILE A 499 3.78 -5.31 10.14
C ILE A 499 2.51 -4.76 9.48
N LEU A 500 1.62 -4.17 10.27
CA LEU A 500 0.43 -3.48 9.78
C LEU A 500 0.76 -2.05 9.35
N ASN A 501 0.29 -1.68 8.17
CA ASN A 501 0.36 -0.33 7.63
C ASN A 501 -1.04 0.17 7.26
N VAL A 502 -1.41 1.36 7.71
CA VAL A 502 -2.70 1.99 7.38
C VAL A 502 -2.46 3.42 6.89
N SER A 503 -2.94 3.73 5.69
CA SER A 503 -2.82 5.07 5.10
C SER A 503 -3.89 6.00 5.68
N CYS A 504 -3.48 7.20 6.13
CA CYS A 504 -4.37 8.22 6.67
C CYS A 504 -4.01 9.58 6.05
N VAL A 505 -5.02 10.25 5.48
CA VAL A 505 -4.84 11.58 4.86
C VAL A 505 -5.35 12.63 5.85
N PRO A 506 -4.58 13.66 6.19
CA PRO A 506 -5.06 14.72 7.07
C PRO A 506 -6.21 15.49 6.39
N ALA A 507 -7.11 16.07 7.17
CA ALA A 507 -8.19 16.88 6.64
C ALA A 507 -7.69 18.16 5.96
N ASP A 508 -6.54 18.67 6.43
CA ASP A 508 -5.81 19.79 5.86
C ASP A 508 -5.10 19.40 4.54
N PRO A 509 -5.33 20.12 3.43
CA PRO A 509 -4.68 19.83 2.17
C PRO A 509 -3.15 19.98 2.18
N HIS A 510 -2.59 20.89 2.97
CA HIS A 510 -1.14 21.14 2.92
C HIS A 510 -0.35 20.13 3.76
N SER A 511 -1.02 19.43 4.66
CA SER A 511 -0.41 18.41 5.50
C SER A 511 -0.10 17.11 4.72
N PRO A 512 1.06 16.48 4.94
CA PRO A 512 1.44 15.24 4.27
C PRO A 512 0.62 14.05 4.76
N THR A 513 0.42 13.06 3.89
CA THR A 513 -0.22 11.79 4.25
C THR A 513 0.67 10.99 5.19
N ILE A 514 0.09 10.40 6.23
CA ILE A 514 0.83 9.54 7.16
C ILE A 514 0.50 8.08 6.88
N LEU A 515 1.54 7.24 6.84
CA LEU A 515 1.39 5.79 6.88
C LEU A 515 1.57 5.34 8.33
N CYS A 516 0.46 5.01 9.00
CA CYS A 516 0.47 4.54 10.37
C CYS A 516 0.99 3.11 10.43
N ASN A 517 2.04 2.88 11.22
CA ASN A 517 2.65 1.57 11.43
C ASN A 517 3.39 1.53 12.79
N TYR A 518 3.99 0.40 13.14
CA TYR A 518 4.68 0.25 14.43
C TYR A 518 5.96 1.10 14.58
N LEU A 519 6.56 1.60 13.49
CA LEU A 519 7.73 2.48 13.51
C LEU A 519 7.33 3.96 13.59
N THR A 520 6.35 4.39 12.79
CA THR A 520 5.93 5.78 12.66
C THR A 520 4.92 6.17 13.73
N SER A 521 4.03 5.26 14.12
CA SER A 521 2.94 5.51 15.08
C SER A 521 2.69 4.29 16.00
N PRO A 522 3.70 3.83 16.76
CA PRO A 522 3.63 2.62 17.57
C PRO A 522 2.45 2.58 18.54
N ASP A 523 2.17 3.72 19.18
CA ASP A 523 1.19 3.82 20.26
C ASP A 523 -0.20 4.25 19.74
N CYS A 524 -0.35 4.41 18.41
CA CYS A 524 -1.63 4.69 17.77
C CYS A 524 -2.55 3.46 17.82
N VAL A 525 -3.83 3.69 18.11
CA VAL A 525 -4.84 2.63 18.21
C VAL A 525 -5.36 2.27 16.84
N ILE A 526 -5.31 0.98 16.50
CA ILE A 526 -5.57 0.49 15.14
C ILE A 526 -6.98 0.83 14.66
N TRP A 527 -8.03 0.63 15.48
CA TRP A 527 -9.40 0.93 15.04
C TRP A 527 -9.60 2.40 14.71
N SER A 528 -8.91 3.32 15.40
CA SER A 528 -9.00 4.75 15.10
C SER A 528 -8.37 5.08 13.74
N ALA A 529 -7.25 4.44 13.42
CA ALA A 529 -6.58 4.54 12.11
C ALA A 529 -7.42 3.92 10.99
N VAL A 530 -8.08 2.78 11.23
CA VAL A 530 -8.97 2.14 10.24
C VAL A 530 -10.16 3.04 9.92
N ILE A 531 -10.79 3.66 10.91
CA ILE A 531 -11.93 4.56 10.70
C ILE A 531 -11.49 5.85 10.01
N ALA A 532 -10.34 6.41 10.40
CA ALA A 532 -9.73 7.54 9.70
C ALA A 532 -9.49 7.22 8.23
N SER A 533 -8.89 6.05 7.96
CA SER A 533 -8.64 5.56 6.61
C SER A 533 -9.91 5.26 5.83
N ALA A 534 -11.08 5.08 6.46
CA ALA A 534 -12.37 4.85 5.80
C ALA A 534 -13.29 6.10 5.79
N ALA A 535 -12.79 7.26 6.23
CA ALA A 535 -13.55 8.49 6.35
C ALA A 535 -13.73 9.22 4.99
N VAL A 536 -14.51 8.61 4.10
CA VAL A 536 -14.86 9.19 2.79
C VAL A 536 -15.87 10.33 2.99
N PRO A 537 -15.63 11.53 2.42
CA PRO A 537 -16.58 12.64 2.45
C PRO A 537 -17.98 12.21 1.99
N GLY A 538 -19.01 12.53 2.77
CA GLY A 538 -20.40 12.14 2.50
C GLY A 538 -20.81 10.78 3.09
N ILE A 539 -19.86 9.89 3.38
CA ILE A 539 -20.11 8.59 4.02
C ILE A 539 -19.84 8.67 5.51
N LEU A 540 -18.65 9.16 5.89
CA LEU A 540 -18.22 9.32 7.27
C LEU A 540 -17.46 10.65 7.40
N ASN A 541 -17.74 11.39 8.48
CA ASN A 541 -17.05 12.64 8.74
C ASN A 541 -15.58 12.40 9.14
N PRO A 542 -14.67 13.38 8.90
CA PRO A 542 -13.29 13.26 9.33
C PRO A 542 -13.18 12.96 10.84
N VAL A 543 -12.32 12.00 11.20
CA VAL A 543 -12.17 11.52 12.59
C VAL A 543 -10.77 11.79 13.14
N VAL A 544 -10.65 11.77 14.47
CA VAL A 544 -9.37 11.96 15.16
C VAL A 544 -8.69 10.61 15.38
N LEU A 545 -7.37 10.54 15.14
CA LEU A 545 -6.57 9.38 15.51
C LEU A 545 -6.39 9.35 17.04
N MET A 546 -6.42 8.16 17.65
CA MET A 546 -6.24 7.99 19.09
C MET A 546 -4.92 7.30 19.38
N MET A 547 -4.22 7.71 20.44
CA MET A 547 -3.04 7.02 20.97
C MET A 547 -3.29 6.53 22.39
N LYS A 548 -2.64 5.42 22.71
CA LYS A 548 -2.64 4.84 24.04
C LYS A 548 -1.44 5.35 24.83
N THR A 549 -1.70 5.97 25.96
CA THR A 549 -0.65 6.40 26.89
C THR A 549 -0.03 5.20 27.63
N ARG A 550 1.12 5.40 28.27
CA ARG A 550 1.74 4.36 29.13
C ARG A 550 0.84 3.88 30.27
N ALA A 551 -0.08 4.74 30.73
CA ALA A 551 -1.08 4.41 31.75
C ALA A 551 -2.26 3.60 31.17
N GLY A 552 -2.30 3.35 29.86
CA GLY A 552 -3.37 2.62 29.19
C GLY A 552 -4.59 3.46 28.81
N GLN A 553 -4.61 4.76 29.13
CA GLN A 553 -5.68 5.68 28.74
C GLN A 553 -5.54 6.14 27.28
N LEU A 554 -6.66 6.39 26.61
CA LEU A 554 -6.67 6.92 25.24
C LEU A 554 -6.71 8.44 25.23
N VAL A 555 -5.84 9.03 24.41
CA VAL A 555 -5.79 10.47 24.16
C VAL A 555 -5.68 10.72 22.65
N PRO A 556 -6.06 11.90 22.14
CA PRO A 556 -5.87 12.25 20.73
C PRO A 556 -4.39 12.14 20.31
N TYR A 557 -4.15 11.54 19.14
CA TYR A 557 -2.85 11.49 18.49
C TYR A 557 -2.44 12.92 18.07
N SER A 558 -1.14 13.21 18.11
CA SER A 558 -0.55 14.56 18.02
C SER A 558 -1.21 15.52 17.01
N PHE A 559 -1.33 16.80 17.43
CA PHE A 559 -1.87 17.98 16.71
C PHE A 559 -3.38 18.10 16.55
N GLY A 560 -4.18 17.12 16.99
CA GLY A 560 -5.65 17.28 17.02
C GLY A 560 -6.28 17.49 15.63
N HIS A 561 -5.57 17.17 14.55
CA HIS A 561 -6.13 17.19 13.21
C HIS A 561 -7.10 16.02 13.04
N LYS A 562 -8.20 16.29 12.34
CA LYS A 562 -9.06 15.23 11.81
C LYS A 562 -8.45 14.65 10.53
N TRP A 563 -8.79 13.40 10.27
CA TRP A 563 -8.25 12.57 9.20
C TRP A 563 -9.39 12.07 8.30
N LYS A 564 -9.06 11.89 7.02
CA LYS A 564 -9.92 11.46 5.92
C LYS A 564 -9.37 10.18 5.29
N ASP A 565 -10.18 9.59 4.40
CA ASP A 565 -9.85 8.35 3.71
C ASP A 565 -8.50 8.43 2.97
N GLY A 566 -7.67 7.40 3.17
CA GLY A 566 -6.37 7.24 2.55
C GLY A 566 -6.40 7.16 1.02
N SER A 567 -7.49 6.61 0.45
CA SER A 567 -7.66 6.38 -0.98
C SER A 567 -7.84 7.67 -1.78
N LEU A 568 -8.09 8.81 -1.12
CA LEU A 568 -8.22 10.11 -1.80
C LEU A 568 -6.88 10.57 -2.40
N ARG A 569 -5.76 10.23 -1.77
CA ARG A 569 -4.40 10.60 -2.23
C ARG A 569 -3.56 9.40 -2.63
N THR A 570 -3.52 8.38 -1.79
CA THR A 570 -2.60 7.25 -1.94
C THR A 570 -3.28 5.96 -1.48
N ASP A 571 -3.98 5.29 -2.39
CA ASP A 571 -4.59 3.98 -2.13
C ASP A 571 -3.54 2.91 -1.82
N ILE A 572 -2.43 2.88 -2.58
CA ILE A 572 -1.32 1.93 -2.36
C ILE A 572 0.00 2.70 -2.18
N PRO A 573 0.52 2.81 -0.94
CA PRO A 573 1.68 3.65 -0.65
C PRO A 573 3.02 2.93 -0.95
N ILE A 574 3.26 2.53 -2.21
CA ILE A 574 4.45 1.75 -2.61
C ILE A 574 5.76 2.45 -2.22
N LYS A 575 5.87 3.77 -2.47
CA LYS A 575 7.07 4.55 -2.12
C LYS A 575 7.34 4.55 -0.61
N ALA A 576 6.31 4.74 0.21
CA ALA A 576 6.46 4.72 1.67
C ALA A 576 6.82 3.33 2.20
N LEU A 577 6.26 2.26 1.62
CA LEU A 577 6.62 0.88 1.97
C LEU A 577 8.07 0.56 1.60
N ASN A 578 8.54 1.06 0.46
CA ASN A 578 9.94 0.93 0.05
C ASN A 578 10.87 1.64 1.05
N LEU A 579 10.56 2.89 1.41
CA LEU A 579 11.37 3.68 2.34
C LEU A 579 11.40 3.11 3.77
N HIS A 580 10.26 2.65 4.30
CA HIS A 580 10.19 2.16 5.68
C HIS A 580 10.65 0.70 5.84
N PHE A 581 10.41 -0.15 4.84
CA PHE A 581 10.59 -1.60 5.00
C PHE A 581 11.36 -2.27 3.85
N ASN A 582 11.96 -1.52 2.93
CA ASN A 582 12.66 -2.03 1.75
C ASN A 582 11.79 -3.01 0.92
N VAL A 583 10.52 -2.65 0.75
CA VAL A 583 9.57 -3.43 -0.06
C VAL A 583 9.84 -3.19 -1.54
N ASN A 584 10.24 -4.23 -2.24
CA ASN A 584 10.51 -4.22 -3.69
C ASN A 584 9.51 -5.03 -4.50
N PHE A 585 8.74 -5.89 -3.82
CA PHE A 585 7.73 -6.75 -4.44
C PHE A 585 6.38 -6.55 -3.76
N THR A 586 5.37 -6.15 -4.53
CA THR A 586 4.04 -5.84 -4.01
C THR A 586 2.98 -6.77 -4.61
N ILE A 587 2.20 -7.38 -3.72
CA ILE A 587 1.01 -8.17 -4.07
C ILE A 587 -0.19 -7.27 -3.78
N VAL A 588 -0.80 -6.72 -4.82
CA VAL A 588 -1.93 -5.81 -4.72
C VAL A 588 -3.23 -6.56 -4.95
N SER A 589 -4.13 -6.56 -3.97
CA SER A 589 -5.53 -6.95 -4.16
C SER A 589 -6.33 -5.68 -4.44
N GLN A 590 -6.79 -5.51 -5.67
CA GLN A 590 -7.47 -4.30 -6.11
C GLN A 590 -8.96 -4.60 -6.35
N VAL A 591 -9.82 -3.91 -5.60
CA VAL A 591 -11.27 -4.14 -5.55
C VAL A 591 -12.08 -2.86 -5.74
N ASN A 592 -11.41 -1.73 -6.02
CA ASN A 592 -12.06 -0.46 -6.28
C ASN A 592 -13.07 -0.57 -7.45
N PRO A 593 -14.35 -0.25 -7.21
CA PRO A 593 -15.42 -0.48 -8.19
C PRO A 593 -15.27 0.40 -9.43
N HIS A 594 -14.72 1.59 -9.28
CA HIS A 594 -14.52 2.55 -10.36
C HIS A 594 -13.41 2.13 -11.32
N ILE A 595 -12.42 1.36 -10.87
CA ILE A 595 -11.27 0.90 -11.65
C ILE A 595 -11.57 -0.39 -12.39
N ASN A 596 -12.40 -1.24 -11.79
CA ASN A 596 -12.75 -2.55 -12.32
C ASN A 596 -13.22 -2.50 -13.79
N LEU A 597 -13.91 -1.41 -14.16
CA LEU A 597 -14.36 -1.20 -15.54
C LEU A 597 -13.19 -0.96 -16.51
N PHE A 598 -12.13 -0.26 -16.07
CA PHE A 598 -10.97 0.16 -16.87
C PHE A 598 -9.79 -0.82 -16.85
N PHE A 599 -9.88 -1.92 -16.10
CA PHE A 599 -8.81 -2.92 -16.04
C PHE A 599 -8.94 -3.95 -17.18
N PHE A 600 -8.05 -3.85 -18.16
CA PHE A 600 -7.95 -4.79 -19.28
C PHE A 600 -6.50 -5.21 -19.53
N SER A 601 -6.19 -6.48 -19.28
CA SER A 601 -4.88 -7.04 -19.63
C SER A 601 -4.90 -7.50 -21.09
N SER A 602 -4.42 -6.64 -21.99
CA SER A 602 -4.38 -6.88 -23.43
C SER A 602 -3.50 -8.08 -23.82
N ARG A 603 -2.44 -8.35 -23.04
CA ARG A 603 -1.50 -9.47 -23.20
C ARG A 603 -1.60 -10.55 -22.10
N GLY A 604 -2.75 -10.63 -21.44
CA GLY A 604 -3.00 -11.59 -20.39
C GLY A 604 -2.38 -11.17 -19.06
N SER A 605 -2.68 -11.91 -18.00
CA SER A 605 -2.13 -11.68 -16.67
C SER A 605 -1.54 -12.97 -16.12
N VAL A 606 -0.70 -12.89 -15.09
CA VAL A 606 -0.08 -14.06 -14.42
C VAL A 606 -1.10 -15.21 -14.20
N GLY A 607 -0.86 -16.41 -14.70
CA GLY A 607 -1.79 -17.55 -14.57
C GLY A 607 -3.12 -17.43 -15.34
N GLN A 608 -3.26 -16.41 -16.20
CA GLN A 608 -4.41 -16.21 -17.09
C GLN A 608 -3.90 -15.86 -18.50
N PRO A 609 -3.58 -16.89 -19.31
CA PRO A 609 -3.16 -16.67 -20.68
C PRO A 609 -4.25 -16.09 -21.56
N VAL A 610 -3.80 -15.42 -22.62
CA VAL A 610 -4.68 -14.73 -23.56
C VAL A 610 -5.55 -15.76 -24.27
N THR A 611 -6.85 -15.45 -24.30
CA THR A 611 -7.84 -16.22 -25.05
C THR A 611 -7.73 -15.89 -26.54
N HIS A 612 -6.73 -16.44 -27.21
CA HIS A 612 -6.58 -16.39 -28.66
C HIS A 612 -6.73 -17.79 -29.27
N ARG A 613 -7.05 -17.90 -30.58
CA ARG A 613 -7.27 -19.19 -31.26
C ARG A 613 -6.13 -20.19 -31.05
N LYS A 614 -4.88 -19.71 -30.93
CA LYS A 614 -3.66 -20.47 -30.63
C LYS A 614 -2.98 -20.09 -29.29
N GLY A 615 -3.70 -19.48 -28.34
CA GLY A 615 -3.15 -19.10 -27.02
C GLY A 615 -2.08 -17.98 -27.00
N ARG A 616 -1.67 -17.49 -28.17
CA ARG A 616 -0.65 -16.44 -28.35
C ARG A 616 -1.25 -15.28 -29.13
N GLY A 617 -1.12 -14.06 -28.64
CA GLY A 617 -1.62 -12.84 -29.31
C GLY A 617 -2.25 -11.84 -28.34
N TRP A 618 -3.01 -10.90 -28.90
CA TRP A 618 -3.73 -9.86 -28.19
C TRP A 618 -5.16 -10.29 -27.85
N ARG A 619 -5.64 -9.93 -26.67
CA ARG A 619 -6.99 -10.28 -26.18
C ARG A 619 -8.06 -9.58 -27.03
N GLY A 620 -8.96 -10.36 -27.65
CA GLY A 620 -9.95 -9.81 -28.57
C GLY A 620 -9.40 -9.36 -29.92
N GLY A 621 -8.17 -9.74 -30.26
CA GLY A 621 -7.48 -9.34 -31.50
C GLY A 621 -6.66 -8.06 -31.35
N TYR A 622 -5.75 -7.81 -32.31
CA TYR A 622 -4.85 -6.66 -32.28
C TYR A 622 -5.61 -5.34 -32.29
N LEU A 623 -6.55 -5.16 -33.23
CA LEU A 623 -7.33 -3.93 -33.35
C LEU A 623 -8.15 -3.64 -32.09
N GLY A 624 -8.87 -4.63 -31.56
CA GLY A 624 -9.68 -4.45 -30.35
C GLY A 624 -8.84 -4.04 -29.12
N SER A 625 -7.70 -4.70 -28.92
CA SER A 625 -6.76 -4.33 -27.85
C SER A 625 -6.07 -2.98 -28.09
N ALA A 626 -5.67 -2.67 -29.32
CA ALA A 626 -5.01 -1.40 -29.65
C ALA A 626 -5.96 -0.21 -29.47
N THR A 627 -7.22 -0.35 -29.92
CA THR A 627 -8.26 0.67 -29.70
C THR A 627 -8.54 0.86 -28.21
N GLU A 628 -8.62 -0.23 -27.44
CA GLU A 628 -8.80 -0.13 -25.98
C GLU A 628 -7.65 0.64 -25.31
N GLN A 629 -6.40 0.31 -25.66
CA GLN A 629 -5.22 0.98 -25.13
C GLN A 629 -5.18 2.47 -25.54
N TYR A 630 -5.49 2.77 -26.79
CA TYR A 630 -5.54 4.16 -27.29
C TYR A 630 -6.58 4.99 -26.53
N ILE A 631 -7.82 4.48 -26.40
CA ILE A 631 -8.89 5.18 -25.68
C ILE A 631 -8.51 5.38 -24.21
N LYS A 632 -7.89 4.37 -23.57
CA LYS A 632 -7.46 4.46 -22.17
C LYS A 632 -6.38 5.52 -21.96
N LEU A 633 -5.40 5.60 -22.85
CA LEU A 633 -4.35 6.62 -22.83
C LEU A 633 -4.95 8.02 -23.00
N ASP A 634 -5.87 8.20 -23.95
CA ASP A 634 -6.56 9.47 -24.17
C ASP A 634 -7.44 9.86 -22.98
N LEU A 635 -8.19 8.93 -22.39
CA LEU A 635 -8.99 9.19 -21.20
C LEU A 635 -8.11 9.69 -20.04
N THR A 636 -6.96 9.03 -19.83
CA THR A 636 -5.99 9.40 -18.80
C THR A 636 -5.41 10.78 -19.06
N LYS A 637 -5.02 11.07 -20.31
CA LYS A 637 -4.57 12.39 -20.74
C LYS A 637 -5.58 13.48 -20.41
N TRP A 638 -6.84 13.31 -20.81
CA TRP A 638 -7.87 14.33 -20.57
C TRP A 638 -8.24 14.48 -19.10
N LEU A 639 -8.18 13.41 -18.29
CA LEU A 639 -8.30 13.51 -16.83
C LEU A 639 -7.13 14.28 -16.20
N ARG A 640 -5.90 14.10 -16.70
CA ARG A 640 -4.73 14.90 -16.25
C ARG A 640 -4.89 16.38 -16.60
N VAL A 641 -5.34 16.70 -17.82
CA VAL A 641 -5.65 18.07 -18.26
C VAL A 641 -6.71 18.69 -17.35
N LEU A 642 -7.77 17.93 -17.05
CA LEU A 642 -8.87 18.38 -16.19
C LEU A 642 -8.39 18.73 -14.77
N ARG A 643 -7.43 17.95 -14.24
CA ARG A 643 -6.78 18.22 -12.96
C ARG A 643 -5.85 19.43 -13.01
N GLN A 644 -4.90 19.46 -13.94
CA GLN A 644 -3.85 20.49 -14.02
C GLN A 644 -4.44 21.88 -14.26
N LEU A 645 -5.54 21.97 -15.01
CA LEU A 645 -6.25 23.23 -15.24
C LEU A 645 -7.29 23.56 -14.14
N GLU A 646 -7.36 22.75 -13.08
CA GLU A 646 -8.30 22.90 -11.96
C GLU A 646 -9.76 23.15 -12.38
N LEU A 647 -10.17 22.49 -13.46
CA LEU A 647 -11.47 22.73 -14.09
C LEU A 647 -12.60 22.10 -13.30
N LEU A 648 -12.33 20.99 -12.61
CA LEU A 648 -13.32 20.33 -11.77
C LEU A 648 -13.76 21.26 -10.63
N PRO A 649 -15.08 21.35 -10.35
CA PRO A 649 -15.51 21.82 -9.06
C PRO A 649 -14.96 20.87 -7.99
N ARG A 650 -14.64 21.40 -6.79
CA ARG A 650 -14.25 20.60 -5.63
C ARG A 650 -15.48 20.33 -4.76
N PRO A 651 -16.38 19.39 -5.10
CA PRO A 651 -17.51 19.08 -4.25
C PRO A 651 -16.98 18.59 -2.90
N LEU A 652 -17.52 19.14 -1.81
CA LEU A 652 -17.06 18.92 -0.43
C LEU A 652 -15.61 19.40 -0.18
N GLY A 653 -15.08 20.31 -0.99
CA GLY A 653 -13.74 20.87 -0.81
C GLY A 653 -12.62 19.85 -1.01
N GLN A 654 -12.85 18.83 -1.85
CA GLN A 654 -11.89 17.75 -2.12
C GLN A 654 -11.62 17.58 -3.62
N ASP A 655 -10.38 17.22 -3.94
CA ASP A 655 -9.93 16.93 -5.30
C ASP A 655 -10.15 15.46 -5.65
N TRP A 656 -11.32 15.16 -6.21
CA TRP A 656 -11.69 13.81 -6.64
C TRP A 656 -10.93 13.32 -7.88
N SER A 657 -10.17 14.19 -8.54
CA SER A 657 -9.36 13.85 -9.71
C SER A 657 -8.24 12.85 -9.37
N GLN A 658 -7.69 12.92 -8.16
CA GLN A 658 -6.63 12.01 -7.71
C GLN A 658 -7.10 10.56 -7.61
N LEU A 659 -8.39 10.34 -7.32
CA LEU A 659 -8.98 9.01 -7.27
C LEU A 659 -8.99 8.29 -8.63
N TRP A 660 -8.84 9.00 -9.75
CA TRP A 660 -8.78 8.38 -11.08
C TRP A 660 -7.36 8.28 -11.64
N LEU A 661 -6.45 9.12 -11.16
CA LEU A 661 -5.08 9.24 -11.67
C LEU A 661 -4.05 8.42 -10.90
N GLN A 662 -4.47 7.78 -9.81
CA GLN A 662 -3.59 6.94 -8.98
C GLN A 662 -3.13 5.67 -9.74
N THR A 663 -1.95 5.19 -9.34
CA THR A 663 -1.45 3.88 -9.77
C THR A 663 -2.03 2.79 -8.85
N PHE A 664 -2.76 1.86 -9.48
CA PHE A 664 -3.57 0.87 -8.77
C PHE A 664 -3.05 -0.56 -8.88
N GLY A 665 -1.90 -0.75 -9.52
CA GLY A 665 -1.25 -2.03 -9.72
C GLY A 665 0.07 -2.14 -8.96
N GLY A 666 0.45 -3.38 -8.65
CA GLY A 666 1.77 -3.76 -8.16
C GLY A 666 2.41 -4.83 -9.05
N ASN A 667 3.52 -5.42 -8.61
CA ASN A 667 4.21 -6.49 -9.33
C ASN A 667 3.25 -7.66 -9.64
N VAL A 668 2.43 -8.02 -8.65
CA VAL A 668 1.33 -8.97 -8.81
C VAL A 668 0.04 -8.26 -8.42
N THR A 669 -0.86 -8.10 -9.37
CA THR A 669 -2.19 -7.54 -9.08
C THR A 669 -3.27 -8.59 -9.22
N ILE A 670 -4.04 -8.78 -8.15
CA ILE A 670 -5.14 -9.73 -8.01
C ILE A 670 -6.45 -8.94 -8.15
N TRP A 671 -7.31 -9.44 -9.05
CA TRP A 671 -8.55 -8.79 -9.43
C TRP A 671 -9.72 -9.77 -9.27
N PRO A 672 -10.44 -9.69 -8.14
CA PRO A 672 -11.64 -10.48 -7.93
C PRO A 672 -12.74 -10.14 -8.94
N LYS A 673 -13.42 -11.16 -9.46
CA LYS A 673 -14.51 -10.97 -10.43
C LYS A 673 -15.80 -10.60 -9.70
N SER A 674 -16.19 -9.34 -9.79
CA SER A 674 -17.48 -8.86 -9.28
C SER A 674 -18.64 -9.22 -10.21
N ILE A 675 -19.85 -9.30 -9.64
CA ILE A 675 -21.10 -9.44 -10.39
C ILE A 675 -21.87 -8.11 -10.34
N SER A 676 -22.73 -7.84 -11.32
CA SER A 676 -23.57 -6.63 -11.38
C SER A 676 -24.38 -6.38 -10.10
N SER A 677 -24.83 -7.44 -9.42
CA SER A 677 -25.53 -7.34 -8.12
C SER A 677 -24.70 -6.67 -7.03
N ASP A 678 -23.38 -6.74 -7.11
CA ASP A 678 -22.46 -6.20 -6.10
C ASP A 678 -22.39 -4.67 -6.15
N PHE A 679 -22.56 -4.09 -7.34
CA PHE A 679 -22.66 -2.64 -7.51
C PHE A 679 -23.92 -2.07 -6.87
N ILE A 680 -25.03 -2.81 -6.91
CA ILE A 680 -26.29 -2.42 -6.27
C ILE A 680 -26.15 -2.50 -4.73
N HIS A 681 -25.45 -3.51 -4.22
CA HIS A 681 -25.24 -3.75 -2.79
C HIS A 681 -23.91 -3.21 -2.26
N ILE A 682 -23.36 -2.19 -2.90
CA ILE A 682 -22.06 -1.61 -2.56
C ILE A 682 -22.02 -0.99 -1.15
N LEU A 683 -23.17 -0.56 -0.65
CA LEU A 683 -23.35 0.00 0.69
C LEU A 683 -24.47 -0.74 1.46
N SER A 684 -24.44 -2.08 1.39
CA SER A 684 -25.36 -2.96 2.11
C SER A 684 -24.60 -4.10 2.77
N ASP A 685 -25.07 -4.59 3.92
CA ASP A 685 -24.43 -5.69 4.64
C ASP A 685 -24.53 -7.02 3.86
N PRO A 686 -23.48 -7.86 3.87
CA PRO A 686 -23.47 -9.14 3.16
C PRO A 686 -24.27 -10.21 3.90
N THR A 687 -25.01 -11.01 3.15
CA THR A 687 -25.55 -12.27 3.67
C THR A 687 -24.44 -13.32 3.72
N PRO A 688 -24.52 -14.35 4.60
CA PRO A 688 -23.53 -15.43 4.63
C PRO A 688 -23.31 -16.09 3.26
N ALA A 689 -24.38 -16.28 2.48
CA ALA A 689 -24.30 -16.80 1.11
C ALA A 689 -23.53 -15.86 0.16
N ARG A 690 -23.76 -14.54 0.26
CA ARG A 690 -23.05 -13.55 -0.55
C ARG A 690 -21.57 -13.51 -0.17
N LEU A 691 -21.27 -13.53 1.13
CA LEU A 691 -19.91 -13.56 1.61
C LEU A 691 -19.18 -14.84 1.19
N ALA A 692 -19.81 -16.01 1.27
CA ALA A 692 -19.24 -17.27 0.80
C ALA A 692 -18.80 -17.19 -0.67
N ARG A 693 -19.65 -16.64 -1.54
CA ARG A 693 -19.28 -16.38 -2.94
C ARG A 693 -18.11 -15.42 -3.06
N MET A 694 -18.10 -14.31 -2.31
CA MET A 694 -17.03 -13.31 -2.39
C MET A 694 -15.68 -13.89 -1.94
N ILE A 695 -15.68 -14.70 -0.87
CA ILE A 695 -14.48 -15.42 -0.43
C ILE A 695 -14.02 -16.40 -1.53
N HIS A 696 -14.94 -17.19 -2.10
CA HIS A 696 -14.62 -18.12 -3.18
C HIS A 696 -14.02 -17.42 -4.41
N GLU A 697 -14.63 -16.34 -4.89
CA GLU A 697 -14.13 -15.59 -6.04
C GLU A 697 -12.79 -14.89 -5.75
N GLY A 698 -12.57 -14.45 -4.51
CA GLY A 698 -11.27 -13.95 -4.05
C GLY A 698 -10.19 -15.04 -4.12
N GLN A 699 -10.48 -16.25 -3.62
CA GLN A 699 -9.57 -17.40 -3.70
C GLN A 699 -9.26 -17.78 -5.15
N GLN A 700 -10.30 -17.93 -5.98
CA GLN A 700 -10.17 -18.26 -7.41
C GLN A 700 -9.34 -17.24 -8.20
N SER A 701 -9.37 -15.97 -7.79
CA SER A 701 -8.60 -14.91 -8.43
C SER A 701 -7.13 -14.88 -7.96
N ALA A 702 -6.86 -15.36 -6.74
CA ALA A 702 -5.52 -15.47 -6.17
C ALA A 702 -4.77 -16.75 -6.65
N PHE A 703 -5.45 -17.89 -6.79
CA PHE A 703 -4.85 -19.18 -7.17
C PHE A 703 -3.88 -19.14 -8.35
N PRO A 704 -4.18 -18.48 -9.49
CA PRO A 704 -3.26 -18.41 -10.62
C PRO A 704 -1.95 -17.66 -10.31
N LYS A 705 -1.96 -16.80 -9.31
CA LYS A 705 -0.81 -15.96 -8.92
C LYS A 705 0.07 -16.63 -7.88
N LEU A 706 -0.45 -17.61 -7.15
CA LEU A 706 0.25 -18.23 -6.02
C LEU A 706 1.60 -18.79 -6.41
N LYS A 707 1.73 -19.47 -7.56
CA LYS A 707 3.03 -20.05 -7.97
C LYS A 707 4.12 -18.99 -8.18
N PHE A 708 3.76 -17.82 -8.69
CA PHE A 708 4.70 -16.72 -8.83
C PHE A 708 5.10 -16.16 -7.45
N VAL A 709 4.12 -15.96 -6.57
CA VAL A 709 4.35 -15.54 -5.18
C VAL A 709 5.20 -16.54 -4.41
N THR A 710 4.99 -17.85 -4.58
CA THR A 710 5.79 -18.92 -3.97
C THR A 710 7.26 -18.82 -4.35
N ASN A 711 7.55 -18.67 -5.64
CA ASN A 711 8.93 -18.60 -6.13
C ASN A 711 9.67 -17.40 -5.52
N ARG A 712 8.99 -16.27 -5.33
CA ARG A 712 9.53 -15.07 -4.68
C ARG A 712 9.72 -15.25 -3.16
N LEU A 713 8.65 -15.65 -2.46
CA LEU A 713 8.65 -15.76 -0.99
C LEU A 713 9.59 -16.85 -0.46
N ASN A 714 9.78 -17.94 -1.21
CA ASN A 714 10.71 -19.01 -0.80
C ASN A 714 12.15 -18.48 -0.66
N ILE A 715 12.62 -17.71 -1.64
CA ILE A 715 13.96 -17.10 -1.62
C ILE A 715 14.06 -16.08 -0.48
N GLU A 716 13.05 -15.21 -0.35
CA GLU A 716 12.99 -14.18 0.70
C GLU A 716 13.06 -14.81 2.11
N ARG A 717 12.22 -15.82 2.38
CA ARG A 717 12.17 -16.48 3.69
C ARG A 717 13.45 -17.24 4.02
N LEU A 718 14.11 -17.85 3.02
CA LEU A 718 15.40 -18.51 3.24
C LEU A 718 16.51 -17.50 3.55
N ALA A 719 16.53 -16.37 2.84
CA ALA A 719 17.47 -15.28 3.13
C ALA A 719 17.23 -14.69 4.53
N GLU A 720 15.97 -14.46 4.90
CA GLU A 720 15.63 -14.01 6.26
C GLU A 720 15.98 -15.06 7.33
N ARG A 721 15.76 -16.35 7.07
CA ARG A 721 16.15 -17.45 7.97
C ARG A 721 17.66 -17.45 8.18
N GLY A 722 18.45 -17.38 7.11
CA GLY A 722 19.91 -17.28 7.20
C GLY A 722 20.38 -16.05 7.99
N ARG A 723 19.69 -14.90 7.82
CA ARG A 723 19.94 -13.69 8.61
C ARG A 723 19.62 -13.86 10.10
N ARG A 724 18.52 -14.56 10.45
CA ARG A 724 18.13 -14.81 11.85
C ARG A 724 19.09 -15.80 12.54
N GLU A 725 19.40 -16.91 11.88
CA GLU A 725 20.31 -17.95 12.41
C GLU A 725 21.75 -17.44 12.57
N SER A 726 22.24 -16.59 11.65
CA SER A 726 23.55 -15.96 11.81
C SER A 726 23.62 -14.92 12.94
N ARG A 727 22.48 -14.42 13.44
CA ARG A 727 22.41 -13.40 14.51
C ARG A 727 22.40 -13.97 15.95
N ALA A 728 21.93 -15.20 16.18
CA ALA A 728 21.58 -15.70 17.53
C ALA A 728 22.78 -16.23 18.37
N PRO A 729 23.37 -15.50 19.34
CA PRO A 729 24.51 -16.01 20.10
C PRO A 729 24.18 -17.34 20.82
N LEU A 730 25.11 -18.31 20.78
CA LEU A 730 25.05 -19.49 21.63
C LEU A 730 25.16 -18.99 23.08
N GLY A 731 24.07 -19.01 23.87
CA GLY A 731 24.16 -18.84 25.32
C GLY A 731 23.35 -17.72 26.00
N SER A 732 22.16 -17.32 25.51
CA SER A 732 21.21 -16.59 26.37
C SER A 732 19.77 -17.04 26.15
N GLY A 733 19.34 -18.01 26.97
CA GLY A 733 17.96 -18.46 27.06
C GLY A 733 16.98 -17.46 27.68
N GLN A 734 17.26 -16.14 27.64
CA GLN A 734 16.41 -15.12 28.27
C GLN A 734 16.56 -13.76 27.57
N ARG A 735 15.80 -13.57 26.48
CA ARG A 735 15.04 -12.36 26.11
C ARG A 735 14.61 -12.51 24.65
N ARG A 736 13.37 -12.98 24.45
CA ARG A 736 12.63 -12.71 23.22
C ARG A 736 12.39 -11.20 23.12
N ASP A 737 12.64 -10.66 21.93
CA ASP A 737 11.96 -9.50 21.33
C ASP A 737 11.95 -8.18 22.11
N SER A 738 13.11 -7.53 22.24
CA SER A 738 13.14 -6.07 22.41
C SER A 738 13.33 -5.41 21.05
N ILE A 739 12.45 -4.46 20.67
CA ILE A 739 12.51 -3.67 19.41
C ILE A 739 13.92 -3.07 19.15
N GLU A 740 14.67 -2.77 20.20
CA GLU A 740 16.06 -2.29 20.14
C GLU A 740 17.04 -3.28 19.51
N SER A 741 16.76 -4.58 19.48
CA SER A 741 17.66 -5.59 18.87
C SER A 741 17.43 -5.78 17.37
N ILE A 742 16.33 -5.25 16.81
CA ILE A 742 16.00 -5.42 15.39
C ILE A 742 16.71 -4.35 14.55
N ILE A 743 16.76 -3.10 15.03
CA ILE A 743 17.52 -2.01 14.42
C ILE A 743 18.92 -2.00 15.02
N SER A 744 19.91 -2.53 14.31
CA SER A 744 21.30 -2.36 14.75
C SER A 744 21.69 -0.87 14.74
N GLU A 745 22.51 -0.40 15.70
CA GLU A 745 23.10 0.95 15.64
C GLU A 745 23.76 1.23 14.28
N ASP A 746 24.25 0.18 13.61
CA ASP A 746 24.80 0.23 12.25
C ASP A 746 23.75 0.47 11.14
N GLU A 747 22.52 -0.03 11.28
CA GLU A 747 21.40 0.30 10.39
C GLU A 747 20.96 1.75 10.59
N LEU A 748 20.95 2.21 11.84
CA LEU A 748 20.65 3.60 12.19
C LEU A 748 21.74 4.54 11.65
N ARG A 749 23.01 4.15 11.74
CA ARG A 749 24.15 4.85 11.12
C ARG A 749 24.11 4.81 9.60
N GLY A 750 23.71 3.70 8.98
CA GLY A 750 23.55 3.58 7.52
C GLY A 750 22.44 4.49 6.98
N LEU A 751 21.30 4.53 7.69
CA LEU A 751 20.19 5.45 7.37
C LEU A 751 20.61 6.91 7.55
N LEU A 752 21.35 7.24 8.61
CA LEU A 752 21.91 8.57 8.82
C LEU A 752 22.95 8.95 7.75
N LYS A 753 23.81 8.00 7.32
CA LYS A 753 24.81 8.24 6.27
C LYS A 753 24.16 8.53 4.92
N ASN A 754 23.12 7.77 4.57
CA ASN A 754 22.34 7.99 3.35
C ASN A 754 21.55 9.31 3.42
N ALA A 755 21.06 9.71 4.58
CA ALA A 755 20.42 11.01 4.78
C ALA A 755 21.42 12.19 4.67
N THR A 756 22.67 12.02 5.12
CA THR A 756 23.72 13.07 5.00
C THR A 756 24.29 13.21 3.59
N ILE A 757 24.35 12.14 2.79
CA ILE A 757 24.86 12.20 1.41
C ILE A 757 23.81 12.83 0.47
N GLY A 758 22.51 12.70 0.78
CA GLY A 758 21.43 13.40 0.08
C GLY A 758 21.24 14.88 0.45
N GLY A 759 22.07 15.41 1.37
CA GLY A 759 21.88 16.74 1.96
C GLY A 759 22.56 17.92 1.24
N SER A 760 23.20 17.70 0.08
CA SER A 760 23.93 18.77 -0.60
C SER A 760 23.70 18.76 -2.11
N SER A 761 22.46 19.06 -2.52
CA SER A 761 22.08 19.89 -3.68
C SER A 761 20.68 19.51 -4.15
N THR A 762 19.68 20.36 -3.89
CA THR A 762 18.55 20.70 -4.78
C THR A 762 17.54 21.54 -4.00
N THR A 763 17.75 22.85 -3.97
CA THR A 763 16.67 23.84 -4.00
C THR A 763 16.28 24.01 -5.47
N GLY A 764 15.07 23.61 -5.86
CA GLY A 764 14.62 23.75 -7.25
C GLY A 764 13.28 23.08 -7.49
N THR A 765 12.22 23.90 -7.45
CA THR A 765 10.99 23.83 -8.25
C THR A 765 10.36 22.46 -8.51
N GLU A 766 9.24 22.23 -7.82
CA GLU A 766 8.19 21.30 -8.22
C GLU A 766 7.64 21.72 -9.60
N ASP A 767 7.97 20.97 -10.65
CA ASP A 767 7.10 20.68 -11.78
C ASP A 767 7.78 19.65 -12.70
N GLU A 768 6.95 18.89 -13.42
CA GLU A 768 7.26 17.78 -14.35
C GLU A 768 7.40 16.36 -13.75
N THR A 769 6.25 15.70 -13.60
CA THR A 769 6.13 14.24 -13.53
C THR A 769 5.97 13.66 -14.94
N THR A 770 6.99 13.00 -15.47
CA THR A 770 6.85 12.01 -16.54
C THR A 770 6.45 10.66 -15.92
N ASP A 771 5.14 10.47 -15.74
CA ASP A 771 4.56 9.18 -15.37
C ASP A 771 4.58 8.23 -16.59
N VAL A 772 5.59 7.36 -16.66
CA VAL A 772 5.63 6.22 -17.58
C VAL A 772 4.86 5.06 -16.96
N ASP A 773 3.85 4.60 -17.68
CA ASP A 773 2.98 3.48 -17.31
C ASP A 773 3.76 2.19 -17.06
N GLY A 774 3.40 1.49 -15.98
CA GLY A 774 3.84 0.14 -15.65
C GLY A 774 3.25 -0.94 -16.57
N GLU A 775 3.34 -0.78 -17.89
CA GLU A 775 3.27 -1.87 -18.86
C GLU A 775 4.51 -1.82 -19.76
N GLY A 776 5.51 -2.65 -19.45
CA GLY A 776 6.80 -2.62 -20.14
C GLY A 776 6.71 -2.70 -21.67
N VAL A 777 7.25 -1.69 -22.32
CA VAL A 777 7.83 -1.76 -23.66
C VAL A 777 9.09 -0.89 -23.60
N VAL A 778 10.23 -1.53 -23.34
CA VAL A 778 11.55 -0.94 -23.58
C VAL A 778 11.81 -1.17 -25.06
N ILE A 779 11.82 -0.10 -25.85
CA ILE A 779 12.42 -0.10 -27.18
C ILE A 779 13.71 0.70 -27.00
N ASP A 780 14.81 -0.02 -26.79
CA ASP A 780 16.14 0.54 -27.02
C ASP A 780 16.36 0.49 -28.55
N GLY A 781 16.49 1.66 -29.15
CA GLY A 781 17.12 1.85 -30.44
C GLY A 781 18.33 2.73 -30.20
N ASP A 782 19.51 2.13 -30.13
CA ASP A 782 20.77 2.84 -30.21
C ASP A 782 21.50 2.28 -31.44
N GLU A 783 21.49 3.05 -32.52
CA GLU A 783 22.38 2.85 -33.66
C GLU A 783 23.70 3.50 -33.32
N GLY A 784 24.77 2.69 -33.34
CA GLY A 784 26.12 3.14 -33.06
C GLY A 784 26.68 4.07 -34.13
N ILE A 785 27.51 5.00 -33.67
CA ILE A 785 28.59 5.58 -34.47
C ILE A 785 29.87 5.44 -33.64
N ASP A 786 30.74 4.55 -34.11
CA ASP A 786 32.11 4.34 -33.63
C ASP A 786 33.00 5.55 -33.95
N GLY A 787 33.96 5.83 -33.06
CA GLY A 787 35.00 6.81 -33.31
C GLY A 787 36.08 6.88 -32.23
N ALA A 788 36.91 5.85 -32.11
CA ALA A 788 38.32 5.98 -31.71
C ALA A 788 39.04 4.63 -31.87
N MET A 789 39.89 4.56 -32.90
CA MET A 789 40.70 3.39 -33.24
C MET A 789 42.03 3.38 -32.49
N ASP A 790 42.50 2.15 -32.27
CA ASP A 790 43.67 1.64 -31.57
C ASP A 790 45.05 2.10 -32.06
N GLY A 791 46.03 1.93 -31.16
CA GLY A 791 47.18 1.04 -31.39
C GLY A 791 48.28 1.47 -32.37
N ALA A 792 49.44 1.81 -31.81
CA ALA A 792 50.71 1.88 -32.52
C ALA A 792 51.33 0.48 -32.74
N ARG A 793 51.68 0.14 -34.00
CA ARG A 793 52.95 -0.51 -34.40
C ARG A 793 52.99 -0.84 -35.91
N GLU A 794 53.88 -0.13 -36.62
CA GLU A 794 54.92 -0.63 -37.56
C GLU A 794 54.63 -1.83 -38.50
N ARG A 795 54.55 -1.59 -39.83
CA ARG A 795 55.63 -1.81 -40.85
C ARG A 795 55.09 -1.88 -42.30
N GLU A 796 55.73 -1.06 -43.15
CA GLU A 796 56.15 -1.19 -44.56
C GLU A 796 55.37 -2.06 -45.58
N GLY A 797 55.18 -1.50 -46.79
CA GLY A 797 55.29 -2.27 -48.04
C GLY A 797 54.32 -1.94 -49.20
N GLU A 798 54.73 -1.00 -50.07
CA GLU A 798 54.57 -1.00 -51.54
C GLU A 798 53.20 -0.92 -52.27
N LEU A 799 53.01 0.25 -52.92
CA LEU A 799 52.78 0.49 -54.37
C LEU A 799 51.64 -0.23 -55.15
N GLY A 800 50.76 0.58 -55.77
CA GLY A 800 50.01 0.16 -56.98
C GLY A 800 48.83 1.03 -57.46
N ARG A 801 49.15 2.24 -57.97
CA ARG A 801 48.49 3.05 -59.01
C ARG A 801 47.11 2.70 -59.63
N VAL A 802 46.25 3.74 -59.66
CA VAL A 802 45.60 4.40 -60.84
C VAL A 802 44.45 3.70 -61.59
N ALA A 803 43.24 4.31 -61.57
CA ALA A 803 42.56 4.94 -62.73
C ALA A 803 41.01 5.02 -62.55
N THR A 804 40.47 6.24 -62.54
CA THR A 804 39.11 6.57 -63.00
C THR A 804 39.08 6.64 -64.54
N PRO A 805 37.92 6.53 -65.22
CA PRO A 805 37.19 7.76 -65.60
C PRO A 805 35.64 7.66 -65.68
N ALA A 806 35.04 8.87 -65.72
CA ALA A 806 33.82 9.37 -66.39
C ALA A 806 32.91 8.39 -67.17
N GLY A 807 31.61 8.60 -67.34
CA GLY A 807 30.70 9.72 -67.14
C GLY A 807 29.45 9.54 -68.02
N LEU A 808 28.32 10.12 -67.58
CA LEU A 808 27.17 10.65 -68.37
C LEU A 808 26.59 9.84 -69.57
N ALA A 809 25.32 9.42 -69.46
CA ALA A 809 24.15 10.14 -69.99
C ALA A 809 22.98 9.23 -70.47
N VAL A 810 21.79 9.84 -70.43
CA VAL A 810 20.57 9.62 -71.23
C VAL A 810 19.48 8.69 -70.65
N THR A 811 18.43 9.37 -70.21
CA THR A 811 17.02 8.98 -70.11
C THR A 811 16.38 8.85 -71.49
N GLU A 812 15.59 7.82 -71.73
CA GLU A 812 14.38 7.91 -72.57
C GLU A 812 13.40 6.80 -72.21
N ALA A 813 12.14 7.21 -72.06
CA ALA A 813 10.96 6.37 -71.87
C ALA A 813 10.12 6.47 -73.15
N ASP A 814 9.61 5.33 -73.61
CA ASP A 814 8.20 5.08 -73.96
C ASP A 814 8.07 3.95 -74.99
N GLY A 815 7.15 3.03 -74.69
CA GLY A 815 6.79 1.84 -75.46
C GLY A 815 6.03 0.85 -74.59
#